data_AF-A0A518BZ31-F1
#
_entry.id   AF-A0A518BZ31-F1
#
_cell.length_a   1.000
_cell.length_b   1.000
_cell.length_c   1.000
_cell.angle_alpha   90.00
_cell.angle_beta   90.00
_cell.angle_gamma   90.00
#
_symmetry.space_group_name_H-M   'P 1'
#
loop_
_entity.id
_entity.type
_entity.pdbx_description
1 polymer ?
#
loop_
_entity_poly.entity_id
_entity_poly.type
_entity_poly.pdbx_seq_one_letter_code
_entity_poly.pdbx_strand_id
1 'polypeptide(L)'
;MKNHKLLVVYILCSSYDDDGYPRRFLKGVFPSNTLGCLRGLTESLDDEGLLPPGTSVEVQTYDDTLTTIPFERIARQASPDTTVVVGLAGVQTGQFARATEIAREFRKRNLPVMVGGFHVSGSLAMLGKPTRELRQLLDINVSLVRGEAESPEALAEIFRDVLDGTMKPIYEMPVAPVIGNAALPRVPAEYRKRFFSGSLAPLDTSRGCPFNCSFCTVINVLGHKMRHRTTQRVLAAVEQGYHEGIRTYFFVDDNMARSPIWEEIFDGLIELRTRGIEISFLMQVDTLAYKIPNFVDKAKKAGCISAFIGMESIDPVNLKAVGKKQNRVHDYAHMVDTWRDADIIVHVGYITGLPNDNPDNIAAAVETLIEQVGVDQVSFFKLTPLPGSADHRDCVNNSTILDDDLNNYDSLHTTFQHPRMTGAEWDLAYKKAWERFYSPENITRVLLRAPKRAYWNLFWMMVWYRFSMLSAEHPMFSGYVRFKNRRERRPSMPRESRLRFAMRRLADIWRGTRRTAQLFLEFQEIWMLTRKRDDPKRRTIADLRWRLATATKQVDAAVDPVIAAMRDNLRSFGKAVGREQRRTRARMLNATRSIRAYQRALPGEAQALRERALRAYESVVARDLSLRQRLTTQWQQLGSELRNGMPSIRRLAWTPLAAILELALSVRFFIAFLTKPPVPGA
;
A
#
# COMPACT_ATOMS: atom_id res chain seq x y z
N MET A 1 41.44 -1.65 -31.11
CA MET A 1 40.33 -0.69 -30.99
C MET A 1 40.27 -0.27 -29.54
N LYS A 2 40.20 1.03 -29.22
CA LYS A 2 40.04 1.45 -27.82
C LYS A 2 38.65 1.01 -27.36
N ASN A 3 38.59 0.23 -26.26
CA ASN A 3 37.31 -0.12 -25.67
C ASN A 3 36.69 1.14 -25.06
N HIS A 4 35.59 1.61 -25.64
CA HIS A 4 34.82 2.73 -25.11
C HIS A 4 33.78 2.18 -24.15
N LYS A 5 33.63 2.78 -22.97
CA LYS A 5 32.68 2.30 -21.97
C LYS A 5 31.41 3.16 -21.96
N LEU A 6 30.25 2.53 -22.09
CA LEU A 6 28.95 3.14 -21.83
C LEU A 6 28.48 2.77 -20.42
N LEU A 7 28.48 3.73 -19.50
CA LEU A 7 27.93 3.58 -18.16
C LEU A 7 26.50 4.12 -18.11
N VAL A 8 25.52 3.22 -17.97
CA VAL A 8 24.10 3.57 -17.85
C VAL A 8 23.70 3.52 -16.37
N VAL A 9 23.24 4.67 -15.86
CA VAL A 9 22.82 4.84 -14.48
C VAL A 9 21.31 4.95 -14.41
N TYR A 10 20.63 3.90 -13.96
CA TYR A 10 19.18 3.93 -13.73
C TYR A 10 18.85 4.33 -12.29
N ILE A 11 17.90 5.24 -12.12
CA ILE A 11 17.48 5.73 -10.82
C ILE A 11 15.96 5.60 -10.67
N LEU A 12 15.53 4.81 -9.68
CA LEU A 12 14.14 4.85 -9.21
C LEU A 12 13.97 6.06 -8.30
N CYS A 13 13.09 6.99 -8.67
CA CYS A 13 12.83 8.20 -7.91
C CYS A 13 11.85 7.93 -6.77
N SER A 14 12.09 8.53 -5.59
CA SER A 14 11.07 8.58 -4.54
C SER A 14 10.06 9.70 -4.80
N SER A 15 9.03 9.83 -3.97
CA SER A 15 8.26 11.07 -3.80
C SER A 15 8.78 11.85 -2.58
N TYR A 16 8.26 13.05 -2.35
CA TYR A 16 8.44 13.75 -1.08
C TYR A 16 7.30 13.42 -0.11
N ASP A 17 7.61 13.42 1.18
CA ASP A 17 6.60 13.50 2.24
C ASP A 17 6.10 14.93 2.42
N ASP A 18 5.08 15.09 3.27
CA ASP A 18 4.41 16.37 3.54
C ASP A 18 5.34 17.40 4.21
N ASP A 19 6.45 16.94 4.81
CA ASP A 19 7.51 17.81 5.34
C ASP A 19 8.48 18.28 4.24
N GLY A 20 8.35 17.76 3.01
CA GLY A 20 9.19 18.05 1.86
C GLY A 20 10.46 17.21 1.80
N TYR A 21 10.57 16.08 2.50
CA TYR A 21 11.74 15.20 2.44
C TYR A 21 11.47 13.96 1.60
N PRO A 22 12.46 13.46 0.81
CA PRO A 22 12.34 12.21 0.07
C PRO A 22 11.83 11.05 0.94
N ARG A 23 10.90 10.25 0.42
CA ARG A 23 10.41 9.02 1.06
C ARG A 23 11.46 7.90 1.02
N ARG A 24 12.53 8.09 1.79
CA ARG A 24 13.62 7.14 2.02
C ARG A 24 13.53 6.32 3.31
N PHE A 25 13.86 5.04 3.22
CA PHE A 25 13.77 4.07 4.30
C PHE A 25 15.06 3.25 4.43
N LEU A 26 15.32 2.75 5.64
CA LEU A 26 16.44 1.83 5.86
C LEU A 26 16.20 0.47 5.18
N LYS A 27 14.95 -0.01 5.25
CA LYS A 27 14.49 -1.19 4.51
C LYS A 27 13.20 -0.91 3.74
N GLY A 28 13.14 -1.35 2.50
CA GLY A 28 11.92 -1.31 1.67
C GLY A 28 11.04 -2.55 1.84
N VAL A 29 9.90 -2.56 1.16
CA VAL A 29 8.97 -3.72 1.13
C VAL A 29 9.15 -4.57 -0.12
N PHE A 30 9.18 -3.95 -1.31
CA PHE A 30 9.29 -4.65 -2.60
C PHE A 30 10.42 -4.08 -3.48
N PRO A 31 11.27 -4.93 -4.08
CA PRO A 31 12.22 -4.49 -5.09
C PRO A 31 11.52 -3.96 -6.34
N SER A 32 12.14 -3.01 -7.03
CA SER A 32 11.60 -2.45 -8.27
C SER A 32 11.77 -3.41 -9.45
N ASN A 33 10.64 -3.78 -10.07
CA ASN A 33 10.65 -4.51 -11.34
C ASN A 33 11.28 -3.69 -12.46
N THR A 34 10.92 -2.41 -12.57
CA THR A 34 11.42 -1.51 -13.63
C THR A 34 12.93 -1.40 -13.64
N LEU A 35 13.58 -1.24 -12.48
CA LEU A 35 15.05 -1.24 -12.40
C LEU A 35 15.63 -2.59 -12.85
N GLY A 36 14.98 -3.70 -12.47
CA GLY A 36 15.38 -5.04 -12.90
C GLY A 36 15.25 -5.24 -14.41
N CYS A 37 14.12 -4.84 -15.01
CA CYS A 37 13.89 -4.89 -16.46
C CYS A 37 14.92 -4.06 -17.21
N LEU A 38 15.07 -2.79 -16.84
CA LEU A 38 16.00 -1.89 -17.51
C LEU A 38 17.44 -2.37 -17.40
N ARG A 39 17.83 -2.96 -16.27
CA ARG A 39 19.13 -3.61 -16.14
C ARG A 39 19.27 -4.80 -17.09
N GLY A 40 18.31 -5.73 -17.06
CA GLY A 40 18.37 -6.93 -17.89
C GLY A 40 18.38 -6.62 -19.38
N LEU A 41 17.55 -5.66 -19.82
CA LEU A 41 17.46 -5.21 -21.21
C LEU A 41 18.74 -4.50 -21.66
N THR A 42 19.28 -3.59 -20.84
CA THR A 42 20.49 -2.85 -21.21
C THR A 42 21.75 -3.72 -21.21
N GLU A 43 21.85 -4.68 -20.28
CA GLU A 43 22.94 -5.65 -20.27
C GLU A 43 22.88 -6.60 -21.49
N SER A 44 21.70 -6.91 -22.04
CA SER A 44 21.60 -7.81 -23.21
C SER A 44 22.00 -7.15 -24.53
N LEU A 45 22.06 -5.81 -24.60
CA LEU A 45 22.45 -5.11 -25.83
C LEU A 45 23.88 -5.41 -26.28
N ASP A 46 24.79 -5.66 -25.33
CA ASP A 46 26.16 -6.06 -25.60
C ASP A 46 26.20 -7.49 -26.16
N ASP A 47 25.47 -8.41 -25.53
CA ASP A 47 25.32 -9.81 -25.97
C ASP A 47 24.71 -9.91 -27.39
N GLU A 48 23.81 -8.98 -27.74
CA GLU A 48 23.13 -8.90 -29.04
C GLU A 48 23.93 -8.14 -30.11
N GLY A 49 25.06 -7.51 -29.75
CA GLY A 49 25.91 -6.77 -30.69
C GLY A 49 25.24 -5.53 -31.30
N LEU A 50 24.28 -4.92 -30.59
CA LEU A 50 23.48 -3.79 -31.09
C LEU A 50 24.14 -2.42 -30.89
N LEU A 51 25.30 -2.39 -30.24
CA LEU A 51 26.09 -1.19 -29.99
C LEU A 51 27.34 -1.13 -30.89
N PRO A 52 27.95 0.06 -31.07
CA PRO A 52 29.13 0.20 -31.91
C PRO A 52 30.27 -0.74 -31.48
N PRO A 53 31.02 -1.35 -32.42
CA PRO A 53 32.10 -2.28 -32.10
C PRO A 53 33.13 -1.68 -31.14
N GLY A 54 33.50 -2.44 -30.09
CA GLY A 54 34.41 -1.97 -29.05
C GLY A 54 33.72 -1.13 -27.95
N THR A 55 32.40 -1.04 -27.95
CA THR A 55 31.63 -0.48 -26.82
C THR A 55 31.37 -1.58 -25.78
N SER A 56 31.67 -1.33 -24.51
CA SER A 56 31.20 -2.18 -23.40
C SER A 56 30.14 -1.47 -22.57
N VAL A 57 29.14 -2.22 -22.08
CA VAL A 57 28.05 -1.66 -21.28
C VAL A 57 28.22 -2.01 -19.81
N GLU A 58 28.11 -1.01 -18.94
CA GLU A 58 27.94 -1.21 -17.51
C GLU A 58 26.63 -0.57 -17.03
N VAL A 59 25.87 -1.29 -16.22
CA VAL A 59 24.64 -0.78 -15.60
C VAL A 59 24.82 -0.59 -14.09
N GLN A 60 24.57 0.62 -13.61
CA GLN A 60 24.43 0.94 -12.19
C GLN A 60 22.98 1.33 -11.88
N THR A 61 22.43 0.77 -10.81
CA THR A 61 21.05 1.05 -10.37
C THR A 61 21.05 1.71 -9.00
N TYR A 62 20.32 2.81 -8.84
CA TYR A 62 20.08 3.46 -7.56
C TYR A 62 18.58 3.53 -7.27
N ASP A 63 18.22 3.26 -6.02
CA ASP A 63 16.85 3.37 -5.52
C ASP A 63 16.79 4.50 -4.49
N ASP A 64 16.25 5.65 -4.88
CA ASP A 64 16.17 6.86 -4.04
C ASP A 64 15.31 6.63 -2.78
N THR A 65 14.43 5.62 -2.81
CA THR A 65 13.65 5.19 -1.64
C THR A 65 14.49 4.47 -0.59
N LEU A 66 15.71 4.04 -0.95
CA LEU A 66 16.59 3.33 -0.03
C LEU A 66 17.93 4.04 0.20
N THR A 67 18.45 4.77 -0.78
CA THR A 67 19.77 5.41 -0.69
C THR A 67 19.75 6.86 -1.13
N THR A 68 20.66 7.67 -0.59
CA THR A 68 20.96 8.97 -1.17
C THR A 68 21.69 8.76 -2.50
N ILE A 69 21.29 9.54 -3.51
CA ILE A 69 21.92 9.52 -4.83
C ILE A 69 23.29 10.22 -4.75
N PRO A 70 24.39 9.53 -5.09
CA PRO A 70 25.73 10.11 -5.00
C PRO A 70 26.07 10.89 -6.29
N PHE A 71 25.45 12.05 -6.47
CA PHE A 71 25.54 12.87 -7.69
C PHE A 71 26.99 13.11 -8.15
N GLU A 72 27.88 13.56 -7.25
CA GLU A 72 29.28 13.82 -7.60
C GLU A 72 30.05 12.54 -7.97
N ARG A 73 29.78 11.42 -7.27
CA ARG A 73 30.45 10.14 -7.56
C ARG A 73 30.07 9.62 -8.93
N ILE A 74 28.80 9.76 -9.31
CA ILE A 74 28.31 9.37 -10.63
C ILE A 74 28.96 10.25 -11.70
N ALA A 75 28.95 11.57 -11.53
CA ALA A 75 29.53 12.50 -12.51
C ALA A 75 31.04 12.30 -12.72
N ARG A 76 31.80 11.98 -11.67
CA ARG A 76 33.25 11.73 -11.77
C ARG A 76 33.62 10.46 -12.55
N GLN A 77 32.67 9.58 -12.86
CA GLN A 77 32.93 8.40 -13.68
C GLN A 77 33.00 8.73 -15.18
N ALA A 78 32.53 9.92 -15.59
CA ALA A 78 32.67 10.36 -16.97
C ALA A 78 34.13 10.68 -17.29
N SER A 79 34.62 10.17 -18.42
CA SER A 79 35.98 10.37 -18.91
C SER A 79 36.00 10.28 -20.45
N PRO A 80 37.11 10.62 -21.13
CA PRO A 80 37.19 10.47 -22.58
C PRO A 80 36.89 9.05 -23.09
N ASP A 81 37.15 8.02 -22.28
CA ASP A 81 36.90 6.62 -22.61
C ASP A 81 35.63 6.07 -21.90
N THR A 82 34.85 6.92 -21.22
CA THR A 82 33.62 6.51 -20.51
C THR A 82 32.52 7.54 -20.63
N THR A 83 31.48 7.21 -21.42
CA THR A 83 30.26 7.99 -21.51
C THR A 83 29.29 7.57 -20.40
N VAL A 84 28.79 8.54 -19.64
CA VAL A 84 27.81 8.29 -18.56
C VAL A 84 26.46 8.88 -18.94
N VAL A 85 25.40 8.08 -18.89
CA VAL A 85 24.01 8.54 -19.08
C VAL A 85 23.14 8.16 -17.90
N VAL A 86 22.24 9.06 -17.51
CA VAL A 86 21.32 8.87 -16.38
C VAL A 86 19.89 8.67 -16.89
N GLY A 87 19.28 7.52 -16.57
CA GLY A 87 17.87 7.24 -16.81
C GLY A 87 17.05 7.30 -15.53
N LEU A 88 16.07 8.21 -15.45
CA LEU A 88 15.08 8.20 -14.37
C LEU A 88 13.98 7.20 -14.71
N ALA A 89 13.97 6.10 -13.97
CA ALA A 89 13.30 4.86 -14.33
C ALA A 89 11.87 4.81 -13.78
N GLY A 90 10.90 4.59 -14.68
CA GLY A 90 9.52 4.25 -14.29
C GLY A 90 8.80 5.36 -13.51
N VAL A 91 9.10 6.63 -13.78
CA VAL A 91 8.59 7.77 -13.02
C VAL A 91 7.06 7.84 -13.09
N GLN A 92 6.43 7.71 -11.92
CA GLN A 92 5.01 7.95 -11.69
C GLN A 92 4.75 9.43 -11.37
N THR A 93 3.51 9.89 -11.51
CA THR A 93 3.15 11.32 -11.33
C THR A 93 3.57 11.87 -9.96
N GLY A 94 3.27 11.14 -8.86
CA GLY A 94 3.71 11.49 -7.50
C GLY A 94 5.24 11.59 -7.30
N GLN A 95 6.03 10.98 -8.17
CA GLN A 95 7.50 11.00 -8.12
C GLN A 95 8.10 12.09 -9.01
N PHE A 96 7.29 12.70 -9.89
CA PHE A 96 7.78 13.58 -10.95
C PHE A 96 8.49 14.83 -10.39
N ALA A 97 8.04 15.36 -9.26
CA ALA A 97 8.68 16.50 -8.60
C ALA A 97 10.13 16.17 -8.18
N ARG A 98 10.35 15.00 -7.59
CA ARG A 98 11.69 14.53 -7.18
C ARG A 98 12.53 14.13 -8.38
N ALA A 99 11.94 13.48 -9.38
CA ALA A 99 12.61 13.17 -10.64
C ALA A 99 13.15 14.45 -11.32
N THR A 100 12.34 15.51 -11.35
CA THR A 100 12.76 16.82 -11.88
C THR A 100 13.95 17.41 -11.12
N GLU A 101 14.01 17.29 -9.78
CA GLU A 101 15.16 17.74 -9.00
C GLU A 101 16.42 16.93 -9.35
N ILE A 102 16.30 15.60 -9.37
CA ILE A 102 17.41 14.69 -9.70
C ILE A 102 17.94 14.99 -11.11
N ALA A 103 17.04 15.16 -12.09
CA ALA A 103 17.41 15.52 -13.46
C ALA A 103 18.20 16.83 -13.51
N ARG A 104 17.73 17.88 -12.83
CA ARG A 104 18.43 19.17 -12.74
C ARG A 104 19.83 19.04 -12.14
N GLU A 105 20.00 18.24 -11.09
CA GLU A 105 21.31 18.02 -10.48
C GLU A 105 22.30 17.35 -11.43
N PHE A 106 21.87 16.39 -12.24
CA PHE A 106 22.74 15.77 -13.25
C PHE A 106 23.01 16.68 -14.45
N ARG A 107 22.01 17.45 -14.92
CA ARG A 107 22.22 18.45 -15.98
C ARG A 107 23.20 19.55 -15.58
N LYS A 108 23.19 20.02 -14.32
CA LYS A 108 24.21 20.94 -13.78
C LYS A 108 25.64 20.37 -13.83
N ARG A 109 25.77 19.06 -13.91
CA ARG A 109 27.04 18.32 -14.00
C ARG A 109 27.35 17.87 -15.44
N ASN A 110 26.63 18.42 -16.42
CA ASN A 110 26.79 18.16 -17.85
C ASN A 110 26.60 16.69 -18.26
N LEU A 111 25.85 15.90 -17.49
CA LEU A 111 25.51 14.53 -17.89
C LEU A 111 24.24 14.49 -18.75
N PRO A 112 24.18 13.65 -19.80
CA PRO A 112 22.93 13.34 -20.49
C PRO A 112 21.94 12.66 -19.54
N VAL A 113 20.68 13.09 -19.60
CA VAL A 113 19.61 12.59 -18.73
C VAL A 113 18.39 12.28 -19.57
N MET A 114 17.77 11.14 -19.32
CA MET A 114 16.48 10.75 -19.87
C MET A 114 15.48 10.39 -18.77
N VAL A 115 14.20 10.61 -19.03
CA VAL A 115 13.11 10.30 -18.10
C VAL A 115 12.02 9.52 -18.82
N GLY A 116 11.65 8.37 -18.26
CA GLY A 116 10.56 7.54 -18.78
C GLY A 116 9.65 7.05 -17.66
N GLY A 117 8.59 6.33 -18.05
CA GLY A 117 7.61 5.76 -17.13
C GLY A 117 6.19 6.24 -17.41
N PHE A 118 5.29 5.91 -16.48
CA PHE A 118 3.85 6.10 -16.65
C PHE A 118 3.46 7.57 -16.78
N HIS A 119 4.12 8.49 -16.06
CA HIS A 119 3.79 9.91 -16.17
C HIS A 119 4.11 10.47 -17.56
N VAL A 120 5.33 10.22 -18.06
CA VAL A 120 5.76 10.68 -19.39
C VAL A 120 4.92 10.02 -20.48
N SER A 121 4.83 8.69 -20.44
CA SER A 121 4.15 7.92 -21.49
C SER A 121 2.66 8.19 -21.52
N GLY A 122 2.02 8.21 -20.34
CA GLY A 122 0.59 8.46 -20.19
C GLY A 122 0.19 9.86 -20.62
N SER A 123 0.91 10.89 -20.15
CA SER A 123 0.65 12.28 -20.54
C SER A 123 0.73 12.48 -22.05
N LEU A 124 1.80 11.97 -22.68
CA LEU A 124 1.99 12.10 -24.13
C LEU A 124 0.97 11.28 -24.93
N ALA A 125 0.66 10.05 -24.50
CA ALA A 125 -0.32 9.19 -25.17
C ALA A 125 -1.73 9.78 -25.14
N MET A 126 -2.14 10.36 -24.01
CA MET A 126 -3.49 10.86 -23.83
C MET A 126 -3.72 12.28 -24.37
N LEU A 127 -2.71 13.16 -24.30
CA LEU A 127 -2.86 14.57 -24.68
C LEU A 127 -2.21 14.91 -26.03
N GLY A 128 -1.41 14.00 -26.59
CA GLY A 128 -0.73 14.17 -27.88
C GLY A 128 0.37 15.24 -27.89
N LYS A 129 0.61 15.92 -26.77
CA LYS A 129 1.64 16.97 -26.65
C LYS A 129 2.24 17.02 -25.24
N PRO A 130 3.50 17.45 -25.10
CA PRO A 130 4.10 17.67 -23.78
C PRO A 130 3.31 18.67 -22.94
N THR A 131 3.01 18.28 -21.70
CA THR A 131 2.45 19.13 -20.65
C THR A 131 3.48 20.18 -20.20
N ARG A 132 3.05 21.14 -19.36
CA ARG A 132 3.90 22.26 -18.91
C ARG A 132 5.17 21.75 -18.24
N GLU A 133 5.03 20.78 -17.35
CA GLU A 133 6.09 20.16 -16.57
C GLU A 133 7.03 19.29 -17.42
N LEU A 134 6.51 18.63 -18.47
CA LEU A 134 7.35 17.89 -19.42
C LEU A 134 8.18 18.85 -20.28
N ARG A 135 7.61 19.99 -20.70
CA ARG A 135 8.37 21.05 -21.40
C ARG A 135 9.51 21.60 -20.55
N GLN A 136 9.29 21.78 -19.24
CA GLN A 136 10.36 22.22 -18.34
C GLN A 136 11.56 21.27 -18.28
N LEU A 137 11.36 19.97 -18.52
CA LEU A 137 12.46 19.01 -18.66
C LEU A 137 13.16 19.16 -20.01
N LEU A 138 12.39 19.30 -21.10
CA LEU A 138 12.93 19.54 -22.44
C LEU A 138 13.79 20.83 -22.48
N ASP A 139 13.33 21.90 -21.83
CA ASP A 139 14.03 23.20 -21.76
C ASP A 139 15.41 23.12 -21.10
N ILE A 140 15.65 22.10 -20.26
CA ILE A 140 16.95 21.85 -19.61
C ILE A 140 17.73 20.69 -20.27
N ASN A 141 17.35 20.33 -21.50
CA ASN A 141 17.95 19.27 -22.31
C ASN A 141 17.89 17.89 -21.62
N VAL A 142 16.74 17.56 -21.04
CA VAL A 142 16.41 16.21 -20.56
C VAL A 142 15.52 15.55 -21.61
N SER A 143 15.94 14.37 -22.09
CA SER A 143 15.16 13.60 -23.07
C SER A 143 13.98 12.89 -22.41
N LEU A 144 12.85 12.84 -23.09
CA LEU A 144 11.67 12.10 -22.66
C LEU A 144 11.59 10.77 -23.41
N VAL A 145 11.32 9.67 -22.69
CA VAL A 145 11.12 8.34 -23.29
C VAL A 145 9.67 7.92 -23.11
N ARG A 146 8.95 7.83 -24.24
CA ARG A 146 7.55 7.41 -24.30
C ARG A 146 7.46 5.94 -24.69
N GLY A 147 6.88 5.12 -23.83
CA GLY A 147 6.59 3.72 -24.10
C GLY A 147 7.51 2.74 -23.36
N GLU A 148 7.62 1.54 -23.92
CA GLU A 148 8.22 0.36 -23.31
C GLU A 148 9.65 0.12 -23.80
N ALA A 149 10.57 -0.25 -22.89
CA ALA A 149 12.00 -0.42 -23.20
C ALA A 149 12.35 -1.77 -23.82
N GLU A 150 11.36 -2.65 -23.99
CA GLU A 150 11.53 -4.05 -24.39
C GLU A 150 11.85 -4.24 -25.88
N SER A 151 11.97 -3.15 -26.64
CA SER A 151 12.50 -3.14 -28.01
C SER A 151 14.02 -2.90 -27.96
N PRO A 152 14.87 -3.92 -28.16
CA PRO A 152 16.33 -3.78 -28.09
C PRO A 152 16.87 -2.75 -29.09
N GLU A 153 16.32 -2.70 -30.30
CA GLU A 153 16.77 -1.79 -31.35
C GLU A 153 16.47 -0.33 -31.00
N ALA A 154 15.29 -0.05 -30.45
CA ALA A 154 14.91 1.29 -30.02
C ALA A 154 15.69 1.73 -28.77
N LEU A 155 15.97 0.80 -27.85
CA LEU A 155 16.82 1.10 -26.69
C LEU A 155 18.27 1.34 -27.11
N ALA A 156 18.80 0.55 -28.05
CA ALA A 156 20.13 0.72 -28.61
C ALA A 156 20.27 2.03 -29.42
N GLU A 157 19.20 2.49 -30.09
CA GLU A 157 19.17 3.81 -30.73
C GLU A 157 19.43 4.93 -29.73
N ILE A 158 18.73 4.94 -28.58
CA ILE A 158 18.96 5.94 -27.53
C ILE A 158 20.43 5.96 -27.11
N PHE A 159 21.04 4.78 -26.94
CA PHE A 159 22.43 4.68 -26.50
C PHE A 159 23.46 5.02 -27.58
N ARG A 160 23.16 4.78 -28.86
CA ARG A 160 23.99 5.30 -29.96
C ARG A 160 23.96 6.84 -29.98
N ASP A 161 22.77 7.44 -29.86
CA ASP A 161 22.64 8.89 -29.79
C ASP A 161 23.32 9.49 -28.53
N VAL A 162 23.37 8.75 -27.43
CA VAL A 162 24.16 9.12 -26.24
C VAL A 162 25.67 9.13 -26.54
N LEU A 163 26.17 8.11 -27.22
CA LEU A 163 27.59 7.99 -27.57
C LEU A 163 28.00 9.08 -28.58
N ASP A 164 27.12 9.41 -29.52
CA ASP A 164 27.33 10.44 -30.54
C ASP A 164 27.07 11.87 -30.01
N GLY A 165 26.49 12.01 -28.82
CA GLY A 165 26.14 13.30 -28.24
C GLY A 165 24.95 14.00 -28.92
N THR A 166 24.10 13.24 -29.61
CA THR A 166 23.01 13.71 -30.49
C THR A 166 21.61 13.38 -29.94
N MET A 167 21.50 13.18 -28.62
CA MET A 167 20.24 12.75 -28.00
C MET A 167 19.03 13.60 -28.43
N LYS A 168 17.97 12.91 -28.86
CA LYS A 168 16.69 13.52 -29.23
C LYS A 168 15.95 14.06 -28.01
N PRO A 169 15.12 15.12 -28.18
CA PRO A 169 14.29 15.61 -27.08
C PRO A 169 13.23 14.60 -26.64
N ILE A 170 12.66 13.84 -27.57
CA ILE A 170 11.64 12.82 -27.29
C ILE A 170 11.99 11.56 -28.08
N TYR A 171 12.03 10.42 -27.41
CA TYR A 171 12.09 9.10 -28.00
C TYR A 171 10.73 8.43 -27.90
N GLU A 172 10.19 7.99 -29.03
CA GLU A 172 8.97 7.20 -29.10
C GLU A 172 9.33 5.74 -29.29
N MET A 173 9.13 4.95 -28.24
CA MET A 173 9.33 3.51 -28.31
C MET A 173 8.19 2.86 -29.11
N PRO A 174 8.43 1.71 -29.76
CA PRO A 174 7.37 0.96 -30.44
C PRO A 174 6.17 0.71 -29.51
N VAL A 175 4.97 0.89 -30.04
CA VAL A 175 3.73 0.64 -29.30
C VAL A 175 3.58 -0.87 -29.07
N ALA A 176 3.43 -1.27 -27.81
CA ALA A 176 3.18 -2.65 -27.40
C ALA A 176 4.20 -3.66 -28.00
N PRO A 177 5.50 -3.52 -27.69
CA PRO A 177 6.56 -4.35 -28.26
C PRO A 177 6.33 -5.84 -27.96
N VAL A 178 6.87 -6.72 -28.80
CA VAL A 178 6.81 -8.16 -28.55
C VAL A 178 7.75 -8.50 -27.39
N ILE A 179 7.19 -8.92 -26.26
CA ILE A 179 7.97 -9.21 -25.04
C ILE A 179 8.37 -10.68 -24.89
N GLY A 180 7.99 -11.54 -25.84
CA GLY A 180 8.20 -13.00 -25.81
C GLY A 180 9.61 -13.40 -25.39
N ASN A 181 10.60 -12.88 -26.12
CA ASN A 181 12.02 -13.17 -25.94
C ASN A 181 12.82 -12.03 -25.28
N ALA A 182 12.16 -10.92 -24.94
CA ALA A 182 12.83 -9.79 -24.29
C ALA A 182 13.57 -10.26 -23.03
N ALA A 183 14.67 -9.57 -22.69
CA ALA A 183 15.42 -9.87 -21.48
C ALA A 183 14.51 -9.78 -20.23
N LEU A 184 14.78 -10.64 -19.26
CA LEU A 184 14.04 -10.73 -18.02
C LEU A 184 14.62 -9.78 -16.96
N PRO A 185 13.83 -9.40 -15.93
CA PRO A 185 14.32 -8.55 -14.87
C PRO A 185 15.50 -9.18 -14.13
N ARG A 186 16.64 -8.46 -14.04
CA ARG A 186 17.79 -8.85 -13.22
C ARG A 186 17.83 -8.03 -11.94
N VAL A 187 17.59 -8.69 -10.79
CA VAL A 187 17.47 -8.02 -9.49
C VAL A 187 18.58 -8.54 -8.56
N PRO A 188 19.75 -7.88 -8.45
CA PRO A 188 20.90 -8.43 -7.71
C PRO A 188 20.62 -8.70 -6.23
N ALA A 189 21.26 -9.72 -5.65
CA ALA A 189 21.09 -10.11 -4.25
C ALA A 189 21.38 -8.96 -3.26
N GLU A 190 22.40 -8.13 -3.54
CA GLU A 190 22.74 -6.97 -2.72
C GLU A 190 21.62 -5.91 -2.69
N TYR A 191 20.86 -5.77 -3.78
CA TYR A 191 19.67 -4.92 -3.79
C TYR A 191 18.53 -5.57 -3.01
N ARG A 192 18.27 -6.88 -3.22
CA ARG A 192 17.20 -7.63 -2.52
C ARG A 192 17.37 -7.62 -1.00
N LYS A 193 18.60 -7.74 -0.48
CA LYS A 193 18.91 -7.70 0.97
C LYS A 193 18.48 -6.41 1.67
N ARG A 194 18.24 -5.32 0.91
CA ARG A 194 17.76 -4.04 1.43
C ARG A 194 16.24 -4.00 1.66
N PHE A 195 15.53 -5.08 1.36
CA PHE A 195 14.10 -5.22 1.61
C PHE A 195 13.85 -6.11 2.84
N PHE A 196 12.60 -6.13 3.31
CA PHE A 196 12.20 -6.97 4.44
C PHE A 196 12.38 -8.47 4.16
N SER A 197 11.98 -8.91 2.97
CA SER A 197 12.26 -10.26 2.46
C SER A 197 13.36 -10.18 1.40
N GLY A 198 14.57 -10.61 1.75
CA GLY A 198 15.71 -10.67 0.83
C GLY A 198 15.62 -11.79 -0.21
N SER A 199 14.67 -12.71 0.00
CA SER A 199 14.33 -13.83 -0.88
C SER A 199 13.18 -13.50 -1.85
N LEU A 200 12.68 -12.26 -1.84
CA LEU A 200 11.61 -11.81 -2.75
C LEU A 200 12.19 -11.12 -4.00
N ALA A 201 11.63 -11.45 -5.17
CA ALA A 201 11.92 -10.75 -6.42
C ALA A 201 10.65 -10.48 -7.24
N PRO A 202 10.55 -9.34 -7.94
CA PRO A 202 9.52 -9.12 -8.95
C PRO A 202 9.83 -9.90 -10.24
N LEU A 203 8.78 -10.30 -10.96
CA LEU A 203 8.87 -10.85 -12.32
C LEU A 203 7.61 -10.48 -13.10
N ASP A 204 7.74 -9.97 -14.32
CA ASP A 204 6.60 -9.75 -15.22
C ASP A 204 6.46 -10.90 -16.21
N THR A 205 5.31 -11.57 -16.24
CA THR A 205 5.05 -12.68 -17.18
C THR A 205 4.27 -12.21 -18.41
N SER A 206 3.41 -11.21 -18.22
CA SER A 206 2.54 -10.62 -19.22
C SER A 206 2.30 -9.13 -18.95
N ARG A 207 1.86 -8.41 -19.98
CA ARG A 207 1.59 -6.96 -19.95
C ARG A 207 0.34 -6.61 -20.74
N GLY A 208 -0.29 -5.52 -20.34
CA GLY A 208 -1.54 -5.03 -20.91
C GLY A 208 -2.74 -5.41 -20.04
N CYS A 209 -3.92 -4.92 -20.40
CA CYS A 209 -5.16 -5.25 -19.72
C CYS A 209 -6.36 -5.10 -20.68
N PRO A 210 -7.29 -6.08 -20.77
CA PRO A 210 -8.43 -5.98 -21.67
C PRO A 210 -9.54 -5.05 -21.16
N PHE A 211 -9.44 -4.54 -19.93
CA PHE A 211 -10.48 -3.70 -19.32
C PHE A 211 -10.23 -2.21 -19.57
N ASN A 212 -11.31 -1.42 -19.55
CA ASN A 212 -11.27 0.01 -19.88
C ASN A 212 -11.68 0.88 -18.68
N CYS A 213 -11.00 0.68 -17.54
CA CYS A 213 -11.31 1.42 -16.31
C CYS A 213 -10.86 2.89 -16.46
N SER A 214 -11.72 3.86 -16.20
CA SER A 214 -11.48 5.27 -16.55
C SER A 214 -10.30 5.91 -15.80
N PHE A 215 -10.10 5.52 -14.53
CA PHE A 215 -9.01 5.99 -13.66
C PHE A 215 -7.65 5.35 -13.98
N CYS A 216 -7.63 4.25 -14.73
CA CYS A 216 -6.43 3.43 -14.92
C CYS A 216 -5.54 3.99 -16.03
N THR A 217 -4.22 3.97 -15.82
CA THR A 217 -3.23 4.43 -16.82
C THR A 217 -2.65 3.27 -17.65
N VAL A 218 -2.85 2.02 -17.22
CA VAL A 218 -2.25 0.81 -17.80
C VAL A 218 -2.50 0.70 -19.29
N ILE A 219 -3.75 0.79 -19.74
CA ILE A 219 -4.09 0.57 -21.15
C ILE A 219 -3.49 1.62 -22.10
N ASN A 220 -3.30 2.84 -21.61
CA ASN A 220 -2.76 3.94 -22.41
C ASN A 220 -1.23 3.90 -22.48
N VAL A 221 -0.58 3.10 -21.63
CA VAL A 221 0.87 2.90 -21.59
C VAL A 221 1.28 1.54 -22.15
N LEU A 222 0.60 0.46 -21.74
CA LEU A 222 0.93 -0.94 -22.05
C LEU A 222 0.01 -1.58 -23.09
N GLY A 223 -1.09 -0.92 -23.45
CA GLY A 223 -2.06 -1.38 -24.45
C GLY A 223 -3.18 -2.29 -23.92
N HIS A 224 -4.21 -2.47 -24.75
CA HIS A 224 -5.37 -3.33 -24.45
C HIS A 224 -5.13 -4.82 -24.66
N LYS A 225 -4.20 -5.16 -25.56
CA LYS A 225 -3.89 -6.55 -25.89
C LYS A 225 -2.94 -7.11 -24.84
N MET A 226 -3.36 -8.20 -24.19
CA MET A 226 -2.46 -8.99 -23.35
C MET A 226 -1.33 -9.57 -24.20
N ARG A 227 -0.10 -9.19 -23.86
CA ARG A 227 1.14 -9.74 -24.42
C ARG A 227 1.84 -10.53 -23.34
N HIS A 228 2.61 -11.52 -23.70
CA HIS A 228 3.27 -12.39 -22.73
C HIS A 228 4.68 -12.76 -23.15
N ARG A 229 5.50 -13.07 -22.16
CA ARG A 229 6.78 -13.75 -22.33
C ARG A 229 6.53 -15.21 -22.70
N THR A 230 7.54 -15.93 -23.17
CA THR A 230 7.38 -17.39 -23.34
C THR A 230 7.38 -18.08 -21.99
N THR A 231 6.50 -19.07 -21.80
CA THR A 231 6.40 -19.85 -20.57
C THR A 231 7.75 -20.43 -20.16
N GLN A 232 8.51 -20.96 -21.13
CA GLN A 232 9.82 -21.56 -20.92
C GLN A 232 10.81 -20.57 -20.30
N ARG A 233 10.83 -19.31 -20.74
CA ARG A 233 11.71 -18.28 -20.18
C ARG A 233 11.31 -17.91 -18.75
N VAL A 234 10.01 -17.80 -18.49
CA VAL A 234 9.49 -17.51 -17.15
C VAL A 234 9.91 -18.63 -16.18
N LEU A 235 9.68 -19.89 -16.54
CA LEU A 235 10.02 -21.04 -15.70
C LEU A 235 11.54 -21.18 -15.50
N ALA A 236 12.35 -21.00 -16.56
CA ALA A 236 13.80 -21.04 -16.46
C ALA A 236 14.33 -19.96 -15.50
N ALA A 237 13.77 -18.75 -15.54
CA ALA A 237 14.17 -17.68 -14.62
C ALA A 237 13.71 -17.91 -13.17
N VAL A 238 12.56 -18.57 -12.99
CA VAL A 238 12.10 -19.00 -11.66
C VAL A 238 13.03 -20.05 -11.08
N GLU A 239 13.41 -21.06 -11.87
CA GLU A 239 14.35 -22.11 -11.48
C GLU A 239 15.75 -21.54 -11.19
N GLN A 240 16.29 -20.71 -12.08
CA GLN A 240 17.56 -20.02 -11.84
C GLN A 240 17.51 -19.15 -10.58
N GLY A 241 16.47 -18.33 -10.42
CA GLY A 241 16.32 -17.47 -9.26
C GLY A 241 16.20 -18.25 -7.95
N TYR A 242 15.60 -19.44 -7.97
CA TYR A 242 15.61 -20.35 -6.83
C TYR A 242 17.03 -20.74 -6.42
N HIS A 243 17.91 -21.08 -7.38
CA HIS A 243 19.32 -21.35 -7.09
C HIS A 243 20.08 -20.11 -6.58
N GLU A 244 19.65 -18.91 -6.97
CA GLU A 244 20.18 -17.62 -6.47
C GLU A 244 19.57 -17.16 -5.12
N GLY A 245 18.77 -18.00 -4.48
CA GLY A 245 18.20 -17.72 -3.15
C GLY A 245 16.84 -16.99 -3.16
N ILE A 246 16.21 -16.83 -4.33
CA ILE A 246 14.84 -16.33 -4.41
C ILE A 246 13.87 -17.46 -4.01
N ARG A 247 12.89 -17.13 -3.17
CA ARG A 247 11.87 -18.08 -2.68
C ARG A 247 10.45 -17.57 -2.93
N THR A 248 10.32 -16.27 -3.16
CA THR A 248 9.03 -15.62 -3.36
C THR A 248 9.10 -14.72 -4.58
N TYR A 249 8.11 -14.87 -5.47
CA TYR A 249 7.93 -13.95 -6.58
C TYR A 249 6.75 -13.02 -6.35
N PHE A 250 6.89 -11.75 -6.72
CA PHE A 250 5.73 -10.92 -7.01
C PHE A 250 5.56 -10.89 -8.53
N PHE A 251 4.54 -11.58 -9.04
CA PHE A 251 4.17 -11.46 -10.43
C PHE A 251 3.47 -10.12 -10.64
N VAL A 252 4.19 -9.19 -11.28
CA VAL A 252 3.80 -7.77 -11.37
C VAL A 252 2.79 -7.50 -12.47
N ASP A 253 2.38 -8.53 -13.20
CA ASP A 253 1.30 -8.52 -14.18
C ASP A 253 0.09 -7.73 -13.65
N ASP A 254 -0.45 -6.82 -14.46
CA ASP A 254 -1.65 -6.06 -14.10
C ASP A 254 -2.87 -6.99 -13.92
N ASN A 255 -2.86 -8.13 -14.63
CA ASN A 255 -3.89 -9.15 -14.49
C ASN A 255 -3.42 -10.55 -14.95
N MET A 256 -2.92 -11.35 -14.01
CA MET A 256 -2.46 -12.72 -14.28
C MET A 256 -3.58 -13.61 -14.85
N ALA A 257 -4.82 -13.41 -14.40
CA ALA A 257 -5.96 -14.24 -14.82
C ALA A 257 -6.39 -14.03 -16.28
N ARG A 258 -5.86 -13.01 -16.95
CA ARG A 258 -6.12 -12.71 -18.37
C ARG A 258 -4.90 -12.95 -19.25
N SER A 259 -3.77 -13.36 -18.68
CA SER A 259 -2.61 -13.78 -19.46
C SER A 259 -2.97 -15.02 -20.28
N PRO A 260 -2.70 -15.07 -21.60
CA PRO A 260 -2.97 -16.26 -22.41
C PRO A 260 -2.25 -17.53 -21.95
N ILE A 261 -1.17 -17.37 -21.18
CA ILE A 261 -0.29 -18.46 -20.74
C ILE A 261 -0.37 -18.73 -19.23
N TRP A 262 -1.39 -18.19 -18.53
CA TRP A 262 -1.50 -18.37 -17.07
C TRP A 262 -1.48 -19.86 -16.67
N GLU A 263 -2.13 -20.70 -17.47
CA GLU A 263 -2.28 -22.12 -17.18
C GLU A 263 -0.97 -22.88 -17.36
N GLU A 264 -0.25 -22.63 -18.47
CA GLU A 264 1.07 -23.21 -18.73
C GLU A 264 2.09 -22.78 -17.66
N ILE A 265 2.04 -21.52 -17.22
CA ILE A 265 2.88 -21.03 -16.12
C ILE A 265 2.55 -21.82 -14.85
N PHE A 266 1.28 -21.91 -14.45
CA PHE A 266 0.92 -22.62 -13.22
C PHE A 266 1.30 -24.11 -13.28
N ASP A 267 1.07 -24.78 -14.40
CA ASP A 267 1.44 -26.19 -14.57
C ASP A 267 2.96 -26.38 -14.46
N GLY A 268 3.75 -25.50 -15.08
CA GLY A 268 5.21 -25.52 -14.95
C GLY A 268 5.70 -25.21 -13.53
N LEU A 269 5.10 -24.26 -12.81
CA LEU A 269 5.45 -23.97 -11.42
C LEU A 269 5.09 -25.15 -10.49
N ILE A 270 3.98 -25.84 -10.76
CA ILE A 270 3.61 -27.07 -10.05
C ILE A 270 4.69 -28.14 -10.28
N GLU A 271 5.10 -28.35 -11.53
CA GLU A 271 6.15 -29.31 -11.87
C GLU A 271 7.47 -28.99 -11.15
N LEU A 272 7.93 -27.73 -11.19
CA LEU A 272 9.13 -27.29 -10.46
C LEU A 272 9.01 -27.60 -8.96
N ARG A 273 7.86 -27.33 -8.35
CA ARG A 273 7.62 -27.64 -6.93
C ARG A 273 7.67 -29.15 -6.65
N THR A 274 7.14 -30.00 -7.53
CA THR A 274 7.27 -31.47 -7.37
C THR A 274 8.72 -31.96 -7.46
N ARG A 275 9.58 -31.22 -8.16
CA ARG A 275 11.03 -31.47 -8.25
C ARG A 275 11.83 -30.90 -7.06
N GLY A 276 11.17 -30.33 -6.05
CA GLY A 276 11.80 -29.76 -4.85
C GLY A 276 12.14 -28.27 -4.95
N ILE A 277 11.76 -27.60 -6.04
CA ILE A 277 11.92 -26.14 -6.20
C ILE A 277 10.73 -25.46 -5.51
N GLU A 278 10.83 -25.39 -4.19
CA GLU A 278 9.80 -24.81 -3.31
C GLU A 278 9.77 -23.27 -3.41
N ILE A 279 8.97 -22.76 -4.35
CA ILE A 279 8.71 -21.34 -4.56
C ILE A 279 7.27 -20.94 -4.17
N SER A 280 7.08 -19.67 -3.81
CA SER A 280 5.76 -19.08 -3.59
C SER A 280 5.60 -17.79 -4.39
N PHE A 281 4.37 -17.33 -4.59
CA PHE A 281 4.15 -16.05 -5.28
C PHE A 281 2.91 -15.28 -4.84
N LEU A 282 2.98 -13.98 -5.10
CA LEU A 282 1.86 -13.03 -5.06
C LEU A 282 1.50 -12.64 -6.50
N MET A 283 0.22 -12.41 -6.77
CA MET A 283 -0.25 -11.99 -8.09
C MET A 283 -1.37 -10.95 -7.99
N GLN A 284 -1.65 -10.26 -9.10
CA GLN A 284 -2.81 -9.39 -9.25
C GLN A 284 -3.81 -9.99 -10.24
N VAL A 285 -5.11 -9.89 -9.93
CA VAL A 285 -6.20 -10.45 -10.73
C VAL A 285 -7.46 -9.57 -10.68
N ASP A 286 -8.38 -9.77 -11.61
CA ASP A 286 -9.72 -9.19 -11.54
C ASP A 286 -10.71 -10.05 -10.73
N THR A 287 -11.88 -9.47 -10.45
CA THR A 287 -12.93 -10.11 -9.64
C THR A 287 -13.59 -11.33 -10.28
N LEU A 288 -13.39 -11.59 -11.57
CA LEU A 288 -13.92 -12.77 -12.26
C LEU A 288 -12.91 -13.94 -12.32
N ALA A 289 -11.68 -13.76 -11.81
CA ALA A 289 -10.65 -14.79 -11.86
C ALA A 289 -11.07 -16.10 -11.18
N TYR A 290 -11.82 -16.02 -10.08
CA TYR A 290 -12.31 -17.20 -9.35
C TYR A 290 -13.31 -18.06 -10.15
N LYS A 291 -13.91 -17.52 -11.22
CA LYS A 291 -14.82 -18.26 -12.12
C LYS A 291 -14.09 -18.99 -13.24
N ILE A 292 -12.80 -18.74 -13.43
CA ILE A 292 -12.02 -19.43 -14.45
C ILE A 292 -11.82 -20.88 -13.97
N PRO A 293 -12.21 -21.89 -14.77
CA PRO A 293 -12.06 -23.29 -14.39
C PRO A 293 -10.64 -23.60 -13.94
N ASN A 294 -10.50 -24.31 -12.82
CA ASN A 294 -9.22 -24.73 -12.22
C ASN A 294 -8.24 -23.62 -11.82
N PHE A 295 -8.55 -22.34 -12.06
CA PHE A 295 -7.57 -21.25 -11.85
C PHE A 295 -7.12 -21.13 -10.40
N VAL A 296 -8.06 -21.09 -9.45
CA VAL A 296 -7.76 -20.95 -8.02
C VAL A 296 -7.05 -22.19 -7.47
N ASP A 297 -7.49 -23.39 -7.88
CA ASP A 297 -6.87 -24.66 -7.48
C ASP A 297 -5.43 -24.79 -8.02
N LYS A 298 -5.21 -24.49 -9.31
CA LYS A 298 -3.88 -24.45 -9.91
C LYS A 298 -2.99 -23.37 -9.28
N ALA A 299 -3.53 -22.17 -9.04
CA ALA A 299 -2.79 -21.10 -8.37
C ALA A 299 -2.27 -21.57 -7.00
N LYS A 300 -3.12 -22.26 -6.23
CA LYS A 300 -2.70 -22.82 -4.94
C LYS A 300 -1.58 -23.85 -5.10
N LYS A 301 -1.75 -24.84 -5.99
CA LYS A 301 -0.74 -25.89 -6.23
C LYS A 301 0.59 -25.30 -6.72
N ALA A 302 0.53 -24.26 -7.54
CA ALA A 302 1.69 -23.53 -8.06
C ALA A 302 2.42 -22.68 -6.99
N GLY A 303 1.85 -22.53 -5.79
CA GLY A 303 2.47 -21.81 -4.68
C GLY A 303 1.96 -20.38 -4.45
N CYS A 304 0.79 -20.02 -4.98
CA CYS A 304 0.17 -18.72 -4.69
C CYS A 304 -0.15 -18.61 -3.19
N ILE A 305 0.29 -17.49 -2.58
CA ILE A 305 0.04 -17.19 -1.16
C ILE A 305 -0.88 -15.99 -0.96
N SER A 306 -1.00 -15.12 -1.96
CA SER A 306 -1.85 -13.92 -1.90
C SER A 306 -2.27 -13.47 -3.29
N ALA A 307 -3.54 -13.08 -3.43
CA ALA A 307 -4.10 -12.48 -4.64
C ALA A 307 -4.56 -11.04 -4.33
N PHE A 308 -3.98 -10.08 -5.05
CA PHE A 308 -4.46 -8.69 -5.07
C PHE A 308 -5.59 -8.55 -6.08
N ILE A 309 -6.80 -8.23 -5.62
CA ILE A 309 -8.00 -8.19 -6.42
C ILE A 309 -8.48 -6.74 -6.59
N GLY A 310 -8.57 -6.28 -7.84
CA GLY A 310 -9.07 -4.96 -8.18
C GLY A 310 -10.59 -4.82 -7.98
N MET A 311 -11.05 -4.74 -6.73
CA MET A 311 -12.46 -4.59 -6.35
C MET A 311 -12.97 -3.15 -6.52
N GLU A 312 -12.16 -2.18 -6.11
CA GLU A 312 -12.35 -0.72 -6.12
C GLU A 312 -13.56 -0.16 -5.38
N SER A 313 -14.73 -0.78 -5.48
CA SER A 313 -15.95 -0.33 -4.84
C SER A 313 -16.92 -1.48 -4.63
N ILE A 314 -17.79 -1.32 -3.64
CA ILE A 314 -18.98 -2.15 -3.45
C ILE A 314 -20.28 -1.47 -3.93
N ASP A 315 -20.19 -0.25 -4.46
CA ASP A 315 -21.35 0.47 -5.02
C ASP A 315 -21.43 0.20 -6.54
N PRO A 316 -22.48 -0.50 -7.03
CA PRO A 316 -22.67 -0.76 -8.46
C PRO A 316 -22.73 0.52 -9.32
N VAL A 317 -23.21 1.63 -8.77
CA VAL A 317 -23.29 2.92 -9.48
C VAL A 317 -21.88 3.45 -9.76
N ASN A 318 -21.01 3.42 -8.74
CA ASN A 318 -19.61 3.80 -8.89
C ASN A 318 -18.87 2.87 -9.85
N LEU A 319 -19.02 1.55 -9.72
CA LEU A 319 -18.38 0.58 -10.63
C LEU A 319 -18.76 0.82 -12.10
N LYS A 320 -20.04 1.13 -12.35
CA LYS A 320 -20.51 1.50 -13.69
C LYS A 320 -19.89 2.81 -14.16
N ALA A 321 -19.82 3.82 -13.29
CA ALA A 321 -19.26 5.14 -13.61
C ALA A 321 -17.79 5.06 -14.06
N VAL A 322 -16.98 4.22 -13.41
CA VAL A 322 -15.55 4.05 -13.75
C VAL A 322 -15.27 2.92 -14.75
N GLY A 323 -16.30 2.33 -15.35
CA GLY A 323 -16.14 1.31 -16.38
C GLY A 323 -15.75 -0.09 -15.90
N LYS A 324 -15.84 -0.40 -14.59
CA LYS A 324 -15.56 -1.74 -14.03
C LYS A 324 -16.77 -2.67 -14.11
N LYS A 325 -17.27 -2.88 -15.33
CA LYS A 325 -18.47 -3.69 -15.61
C LYS A 325 -18.34 -5.18 -15.23
N GLN A 326 -17.10 -5.68 -15.16
CA GLN A 326 -16.78 -7.04 -14.75
C GLN A 326 -17.01 -7.29 -13.25
N ASN A 327 -17.02 -6.23 -12.43
CA ASN A 327 -17.17 -6.35 -10.99
C ASN A 327 -18.65 -6.52 -10.60
N ARG A 328 -18.97 -7.67 -9.98
CA ARG A 328 -20.33 -8.03 -9.53
C ARG A 328 -20.38 -8.07 -8.02
N VAL A 329 -20.97 -7.05 -7.39
CA VAL A 329 -20.96 -6.90 -5.92
C VAL A 329 -21.56 -8.10 -5.19
N HIS A 330 -22.65 -8.69 -5.72
CA HIS A 330 -23.30 -9.87 -5.14
C HIS A 330 -22.41 -11.12 -5.10
N ASP A 331 -21.39 -11.17 -5.96
CA ASP A 331 -20.48 -12.30 -6.07
C ASP A 331 -19.28 -12.20 -5.10
N TYR A 332 -19.06 -11.03 -4.47
CA TYR A 332 -17.83 -10.76 -3.73
C TYR A 332 -17.61 -11.69 -2.53
N ALA A 333 -18.63 -11.97 -1.73
CA ALA A 333 -18.49 -12.87 -0.58
C ALA A 333 -18.06 -14.27 -1.03
N HIS A 334 -18.75 -14.83 -2.02
CA HIS A 334 -18.41 -16.14 -2.60
C HIS A 334 -17.03 -16.16 -3.27
N MET A 335 -16.66 -15.09 -3.96
CA MET A 335 -15.31 -14.93 -4.51
C MET A 335 -14.27 -15.03 -3.40
N VAL A 336 -14.42 -14.25 -2.31
CA VAL A 336 -13.48 -14.26 -1.19
C VAL A 336 -13.42 -15.63 -0.53
N ASP A 337 -14.57 -16.28 -0.32
CA ASP A 337 -14.63 -17.64 0.24
C ASP A 337 -13.87 -18.65 -0.64
N THR A 338 -14.05 -18.58 -1.97
CA THR A 338 -13.35 -19.46 -2.92
C THR A 338 -11.83 -19.38 -2.79
N TRP A 339 -11.27 -18.15 -2.72
CA TRP A 339 -9.84 -17.95 -2.51
C TRP A 339 -9.37 -18.42 -1.13
N ARG A 340 -10.17 -18.17 -0.09
CA ARG A 340 -9.84 -18.54 1.28
C ARG A 340 -9.83 -20.04 1.47
N ASP A 341 -10.78 -20.76 0.88
CA ASP A 341 -10.88 -22.22 0.90
C ASP A 341 -9.68 -22.88 0.19
N ALA A 342 -9.06 -22.17 -0.75
CA ALA A 342 -7.80 -22.55 -1.38
C ALA A 342 -6.56 -22.13 -0.57
N ASP A 343 -6.69 -21.67 0.68
CA ASP A 343 -5.60 -21.15 1.52
C ASP A 343 -4.83 -19.98 0.85
N ILE A 344 -5.50 -19.12 0.06
CA ILE A 344 -4.91 -17.93 -0.57
C ILE A 344 -5.46 -16.68 0.12
N ILE A 345 -4.58 -15.76 0.52
CA ILE A 345 -4.98 -14.50 1.17
C ILE A 345 -5.64 -13.59 0.13
N VAL A 346 -6.80 -13.01 0.48
CA VAL A 346 -7.46 -12.02 -0.36
C VAL A 346 -7.09 -10.60 0.07
N HIS A 347 -6.32 -9.93 -0.79
CA HIS A 347 -6.00 -8.52 -0.66
C HIS A 347 -6.80 -7.74 -1.71
N VAL A 348 -7.57 -6.73 -1.35
CA VAL A 348 -8.33 -5.93 -2.31
C VAL A 348 -7.81 -4.49 -2.40
N GLY A 349 -7.82 -3.94 -3.61
CA GLY A 349 -7.77 -2.50 -3.83
C GLY A 349 -9.17 -1.89 -3.65
N TYR A 350 -9.25 -0.76 -2.95
CA TYR A 350 -10.50 0.00 -2.76
C TYR A 350 -10.26 1.48 -3.02
N ILE A 351 -11.08 2.11 -3.85
CA ILE A 351 -10.99 3.53 -4.20
C ILE A 351 -12.11 4.28 -3.49
N THR A 352 -11.73 5.32 -2.74
CA THR A 352 -12.64 6.29 -2.16
C THR A 352 -12.69 7.55 -3.03
N GLY A 353 -13.77 8.30 -2.95
CA GLY A 353 -13.99 9.51 -3.75
C GLY A 353 -14.33 9.23 -5.20
N LEU A 354 -14.93 8.08 -5.48
CA LEU A 354 -15.63 7.83 -6.73
C LEU A 354 -16.87 8.73 -6.82
N PRO A 355 -17.40 9.06 -8.01
CA PRO A 355 -18.38 10.15 -8.19
C PRO A 355 -19.63 10.10 -7.28
N ASN A 356 -20.07 8.91 -6.88
CA ASN A 356 -21.24 8.72 -6.02
C ASN A 356 -20.89 8.69 -4.51
N ASP A 357 -19.61 8.70 -4.14
CA ASP A 357 -19.14 8.58 -2.76
C ASP A 357 -19.52 9.80 -1.90
N ASN A 358 -19.75 9.53 -0.62
CA ASN A 358 -19.91 10.49 0.45
C ASN A 358 -19.40 9.86 1.77
N PRO A 359 -19.26 10.62 2.87
CA PRO A 359 -18.70 10.06 4.10
C PRO A 359 -19.49 8.86 4.66
N ASP A 360 -20.81 8.87 4.51
CA ASP A 360 -21.69 7.85 5.07
C ASP A 360 -21.62 6.54 4.27
N ASN A 361 -21.62 6.60 2.94
CA ASN A 361 -21.54 5.41 2.11
C ASN A 361 -20.13 4.79 2.11
N ILE A 362 -19.07 5.59 2.28
CA ILE A 362 -17.70 5.08 2.50
C ILE A 362 -17.66 4.30 3.83
N ALA A 363 -18.24 4.85 4.90
CA ALA A 363 -18.29 4.15 6.19
C ALA A 363 -19.11 2.85 6.10
N ALA A 364 -20.29 2.89 5.48
CA ALA A 364 -21.12 1.70 5.26
C ALA A 364 -20.43 0.64 4.39
N ALA A 365 -19.65 1.08 3.40
CA ALA A 365 -18.86 0.19 2.57
C ALA A 365 -17.78 -0.55 3.35
N VAL A 366 -17.07 0.15 4.25
CA VAL A 366 -16.08 -0.49 5.11
C VAL A 366 -16.73 -1.54 6.02
N GLU A 367 -17.90 -1.26 6.59
CA GLU A 367 -18.64 -2.28 7.36
C GLU A 367 -19.03 -3.48 6.49
N THR A 368 -19.46 -3.25 5.26
CA THR A 368 -19.81 -4.34 4.31
C THR A 368 -18.60 -5.21 3.96
N LEU A 369 -17.43 -4.59 3.72
CA LEU A 369 -16.17 -5.32 3.47
C LEU A 369 -15.80 -6.24 4.64
N ILE A 370 -16.09 -5.81 5.87
CA ILE A 370 -15.78 -6.55 7.08
C ILE A 370 -16.81 -7.66 7.34
N GLU A 371 -18.10 -7.30 7.35
CA GLU A 371 -19.17 -8.17 7.83
C GLU A 371 -19.75 -9.10 6.77
N GLN A 372 -19.92 -8.60 5.55
CA GLN A 372 -20.64 -9.34 4.51
C GLN A 372 -19.68 -10.00 3.54
N VAL A 373 -18.64 -9.28 3.11
CA VAL A 373 -17.66 -9.80 2.15
C VAL A 373 -16.55 -10.58 2.85
N GLY A 374 -16.16 -10.16 4.06
CA GLY A 374 -15.14 -10.86 4.84
C GLY A 374 -13.74 -10.78 4.22
N VAL A 375 -13.34 -9.62 3.69
CA VAL A 375 -12.02 -9.41 3.06
C VAL A 375 -10.88 -9.48 4.09
N ASP A 376 -9.77 -10.15 3.76
CA ASP A 376 -8.63 -10.33 4.68
C ASP A 376 -7.72 -9.10 4.77
N GLN A 377 -7.53 -8.40 3.65
CA GLN A 377 -6.68 -7.20 3.58
C GLN A 377 -7.24 -6.20 2.56
N VAL A 378 -7.18 -4.89 2.88
CA VAL A 378 -7.60 -3.81 1.98
C VAL A 378 -6.50 -2.76 1.88
N SER A 379 -6.15 -2.34 0.66
CA SER A 379 -5.46 -1.08 0.40
C SER A 379 -6.49 -0.05 -0.05
N PHE A 380 -6.70 0.99 0.75
CA PHE A 380 -7.55 2.11 0.35
C PHE A 380 -6.71 3.14 -0.40
N PHE A 381 -7.28 3.68 -1.46
CA PHE A 381 -6.74 4.76 -2.27
C PHE A 381 -7.78 5.88 -2.42
N LYS A 382 -7.32 7.08 -2.75
CA LYS A 382 -8.17 8.17 -3.24
C LYS A 382 -8.16 8.18 -4.76
N LEU A 383 -9.34 8.33 -5.37
CA LEU A 383 -9.44 8.59 -6.80
C LEU A 383 -8.51 9.76 -7.15
N THR A 384 -7.61 9.52 -8.08
CA THR A 384 -6.64 10.51 -8.53
C THR A 384 -6.69 10.53 -10.05
N PRO A 385 -7.07 11.66 -10.67
CA PRO A 385 -6.97 11.84 -12.12
C PRO A 385 -5.50 11.85 -12.54
N LEU A 386 -4.89 10.67 -12.65
CA LEU A 386 -3.48 10.52 -13.00
C LEU A 386 -3.25 10.89 -14.48
N PRO A 387 -2.27 11.75 -14.80
CA PRO A 387 -1.85 11.96 -16.18
C PRO A 387 -1.60 10.63 -16.90
N GLY A 388 -2.39 10.40 -17.97
CA GLY A 388 -2.46 9.11 -18.66
C GLY A 388 -3.75 8.32 -18.46
N SER A 389 -4.67 8.75 -17.59
CA SER A 389 -6.01 8.16 -17.44
C SER A 389 -7.08 8.92 -18.23
N ALA A 390 -8.22 8.27 -18.48
CA ALA A 390 -9.37 8.94 -19.09
C ALA A 390 -9.91 10.03 -18.16
N ASP A 391 -9.97 9.76 -16.85
CA ASP A 391 -10.41 10.73 -15.85
C ASP A 391 -9.59 12.02 -15.91
N HIS A 392 -8.26 11.92 -16.03
CA HIS A 392 -7.39 13.10 -16.16
C HIS A 392 -7.66 13.88 -17.45
N ARG A 393 -7.77 13.19 -18.58
CA ARG A 393 -8.10 13.82 -19.88
C ARG A 393 -9.43 14.58 -19.77
N ASP A 394 -10.44 13.95 -19.17
CA ASP A 394 -11.77 14.54 -19.05
C ASP A 394 -11.76 15.75 -18.09
N CYS A 395 -11.00 15.68 -16.98
CA CYS A 395 -10.76 16.84 -16.12
C CYS A 395 -10.10 18.00 -16.88
N VAL A 396 -9.07 17.73 -17.68
CA VAL A 396 -8.39 18.76 -18.49
C VAL A 396 -9.34 19.37 -19.53
N ASN A 397 -10.09 18.54 -20.26
CA ASN A 397 -11.04 18.99 -21.27
C ASN A 397 -12.17 19.83 -20.68
N ASN A 398 -12.63 19.49 -19.48
CA ASN A 398 -13.70 20.19 -18.77
C ASN A 398 -13.20 21.37 -17.93
N SER A 399 -11.91 21.74 -18.01
CA SER A 399 -11.30 22.78 -17.16
C SER A 399 -11.55 22.56 -15.66
N THR A 400 -11.57 21.30 -15.22
CA THR A 400 -11.67 20.96 -13.79
C THR A 400 -10.41 21.44 -13.07
N ILE A 401 -10.59 22.08 -11.90
CA ILE A 401 -9.46 22.51 -11.07
C ILE A 401 -8.79 21.27 -10.49
N LEU A 402 -7.56 21.04 -10.94
CA LEU A 402 -6.66 20.00 -10.46
C LEU A 402 -5.58 20.61 -9.57
N ASP A 403 -5.02 19.82 -8.66
CA ASP A 403 -3.88 20.21 -7.84
C ASP A 403 -2.65 20.45 -8.74
N ASP A 404 -2.01 21.62 -8.58
CA ASP A 404 -0.82 22.01 -9.32
C ASP A 404 0.43 21.21 -8.90
N ASP A 405 0.43 20.67 -7.68
CA ASP A 405 1.54 19.91 -7.14
C ASP A 405 1.44 18.42 -7.46
N LEU A 406 2.14 18.02 -8.52
CA LEU A 406 2.21 16.61 -8.93
C LEU A 406 2.71 15.66 -7.84
N ASN A 407 3.41 16.13 -6.80
CA ASN A 407 3.80 15.28 -5.67
C ASN A 407 2.59 14.72 -4.91
N ASN A 408 1.44 15.40 -4.95
CA ASN A 408 0.19 14.98 -4.31
C ASN A 408 -0.54 13.89 -5.12
N TYR A 409 -0.10 13.57 -6.34
CA TYR A 409 -0.69 12.54 -7.19
C TYR A 409 -0.13 11.15 -6.82
N ASP A 410 -0.20 10.82 -5.53
CA ASP A 410 0.25 9.58 -4.91
C ASP A 410 -0.93 8.66 -4.52
N SER A 411 -2.15 9.02 -4.90
CA SER A 411 -3.40 8.36 -4.53
C SER A 411 -3.72 8.37 -3.03
N LEU A 412 -3.07 9.25 -2.27
CA LEU A 412 -3.33 9.48 -0.84
C LEU A 412 -3.85 10.89 -0.55
N HIS A 413 -3.54 11.86 -1.40
CA HIS A 413 -4.01 13.24 -1.28
C HIS A 413 -5.21 13.53 -2.17
N THR A 414 -6.01 14.51 -1.78
CA THR A 414 -7.11 15.02 -2.62
C THR A 414 -6.53 15.91 -3.70
N THR A 415 -6.69 15.54 -4.97
CA THR A 415 -6.08 16.23 -6.12
C THR A 415 -7.07 17.00 -6.99
N PHE A 416 -8.37 16.93 -6.67
CA PHE A 416 -9.43 17.64 -7.38
C PHE A 416 -10.65 17.83 -6.46
N GLN A 417 -11.56 18.72 -6.86
CA GLN A 417 -12.80 18.94 -6.11
C GLN A 417 -13.81 17.82 -6.36
N HIS A 418 -14.14 17.07 -5.32
CA HIS A 418 -15.16 16.02 -5.38
C HIS A 418 -16.58 16.63 -5.46
N PRO A 419 -17.51 16.12 -6.28
CA PRO A 419 -18.84 16.71 -6.47
C PRO A 419 -19.73 16.68 -5.23
N ARG A 420 -19.43 15.82 -4.25
CA ARG A 420 -20.27 15.57 -3.05
C ARG A 420 -19.54 15.68 -1.71
N MET A 421 -18.25 15.99 -1.73
CA MET A 421 -17.42 16.07 -0.52
C MET A 421 -16.45 17.22 -0.65
N THR A 422 -16.26 17.96 0.43
CA THR A 422 -15.08 18.80 0.58
C THR A 422 -13.83 17.92 0.74
N GLY A 423 -12.65 18.47 0.44
CA GLY A 423 -11.38 17.74 0.61
C GLY A 423 -11.20 17.23 2.05
N ALA A 424 -11.55 18.06 3.05
CA ALA A 424 -11.45 17.70 4.45
C ALA A 424 -12.40 16.55 4.87
N GLU A 425 -13.64 16.52 4.33
CA GLU A 425 -14.56 15.41 4.56
C GLU A 425 -14.03 14.11 3.97
N TRP A 426 -13.47 14.17 2.77
CA TRP A 426 -12.89 13.01 2.11
C TRP A 426 -11.62 12.52 2.84
N ASP A 427 -10.72 13.42 3.26
CA ASP A 427 -9.55 13.08 4.08
C ASP A 427 -9.96 12.35 5.36
N LEU A 428 -10.99 12.86 6.04
CA LEU A 428 -11.51 12.25 7.26
C LEU A 428 -12.15 10.88 6.99
N ALA A 429 -12.96 10.75 5.93
CA ALA A 429 -13.58 9.48 5.55
C ALA A 429 -12.53 8.42 5.18
N TYR A 430 -11.53 8.80 4.40
CA TYR A 430 -10.39 7.95 4.03
C TYR A 430 -9.62 7.47 5.26
N LYS A 431 -9.30 8.37 6.20
CA LYS A 431 -8.64 8.02 7.46
C LYS A 431 -9.48 7.07 8.31
N LYS A 432 -10.79 7.35 8.44
CA LYS A 432 -11.72 6.51 9.20
C LYS A 432 -11.85 5.10 8.60
N ALA A 433 -11.82 4.98 7.27
CA ALA A 433 -11.84 3.68 6.59
C ALA A 433 -10.65 2.80 7.00
N TRP A 434 -9.45 3.36 6.95
CA TRP A 434 -8.23 2.72 7.43
C TRP A 434 -8.30 2.33 8.91
N GLU A 435 -8.67 3.27 9.79
CA GLU A 435 -8.77 3.04 11.24
C GLU A 435 -9.81 1.97 11.60
N ARG A 436 -10.92 1.92 10.87
CA ARG A 436 -11.99 0.94 11.10
C ARG A 436 -11.62 -0.46 10.60
N PHE A 437 -11.05 -0.56 9.40
CA PHE A 437 -10.66 -1.84 8.83
C PHE A 437 -9.49 -2.46 9.58
N TYR A 438 -8.48 -1.68 9.96
CA TYR A 438 -7.32 -2.16 10.74
C TYR A 438 -7.48 -1.92 12.25
N SER A 439 -8.72 -2.00 12.75
CA SER A 439 -8.96 -1.99 14.19
C SER A 439 -8.50 -3.33 14.80
N PRO A 440 -8.02 -3.37 16.06
CA PRO A 440 -7.61 -4.61 16.72
C PRO A 440 -8.69 -5.70 16.70
N GLU A 441 -9.96 -5.29 16.76
CA GLU A 441 -11.12 -6.18 16.69
C GLU A 441 -11.23 -6.86 15.33
N ASN A 442 -11.15 -6.10 14.23
CA ASN A 442 -11.22 -6.67 12.90
C ASN A 442 -9.98 -7.52 12.58
N ILE A 443 -8.78 -7.06 12.94
CA ILE A 443 -7.54 -7.84 12.81
C ILE A 443 -7.68 -9.20 13.50
N THR A 444 -8.26 -9.23 14.70
CA THR A 444 -8.51 -10.49 15.42
C THR A 444 -9.47 -11.39 14.65
N ARG A 445 -10.55 -10.88 14.05
CA ARG A 445 -11.50 -11.67 13.24
C ARG A 445 -10.84 -12.24 12.00
N VAL A 446 -10.11 -11.41 11.26
CA VAL A 446 -9.31 -11.80 10.09
C VAL A 446 -8.37 -12.97 10.45
N LEU A 447 -7.65 -12.86 11.57
CA LEU A 447 -6.72 -13.90 12.02
C LEU A 447 -7.39 -15.18 12.52
N LEU A 448 -8.62 -15.13 13.05
CA LEU A 448 -9.35 -16.31 13.51
C LEU A 448 -9.93 -17.15 12.37
N ARG A 449 -10.30 -16.50 11.25
CA ARG A 449 -10.70 -17.18 10.02
C ARG A 449 -9.52 -17.54 9.12
N ALA A 450 -8.32 -17.03 9.41
CA ALA A 450 -7.13 -17.29 8.62
C ALA A 450 -6.80 -18.79 8.55
N PRO A 451 -6.52 -19.33 7.35
CA PRO A 451 -6.13 -20.72 7.22
C PRO A 451 -4.82 -21.06 7.95
N LYS A 452 -4.61 -22.35 8.22
CA LYS A 452 -3.53 -22.77 9.13
C LYS A 452 -2.15 -22.29 8.70
N ARG A 453 -1.87 -22.47 7.41
CA ARG A 453 -0.62 -22.14 6.73
C ARG A 453 -0.43 -20.64 6.51
N ALA A 454 -1.52 -19.88 6.33
CA ALA A 454 -1.47 -18.45 6.02
C ALA A 454 -1.37 -17.53 7.25
N TYR A 455 -1.70 -18.03 8.46
CA TYR A 455 -1.85 -17.19 9.65
C TYR A 455 -0.65 -16.33 9.99
N TRP A 456 0.56 -16.87 9.95
CA TRP A 456 1.73 -16.06 10.32
C TRP A 456 2.08 -15.00 9.28
N ASN A 457 1.86 -15.31 8.00
CA ASN A 457 1.99 -14.33 6.92
C ASN A 457 0.96 -13.22 7.12
N LEU A 458 -0.30 -13.58 7.34
CA LEU A 458 -1.37 -12.62 7.59
C LEU A 458 -1.14 -11.82 8.87
N PHE A 459 -0.66 -12.45 9.95
CA PHE A 459 -0.31 -11.77 11.21
C PHE A 459 0.73 -10.67 10.97
N TRP A 460 1.82 -10.98 10.27
CA TRP A 460 2.85 -10.00 9.97
C TRP A 460 2.38 -8.93 8.98
N MET A 461 1.52 -9.29 8.02
CA MET A 461 0.88 -8.30 7.16
C MET A 461 -0.03 -7.36 7.97
N MET A 462 -0.78 -7.86 8.95
CA MET A 462 -1.59 -7.03 9.83
C MET A 462 -0.72 -6.11 10.69
N VAL A 463 0.41 -6.59 11.22
CA VAL A 463 1.40 -5.74 11.92
C VAL A 463 1.88 -4.63 11.00
N TRP A 464 2.27 -4.97 9.78
CA TRP A 464 2.78 -4.02 8.79
C TRP A 464 1.74 -2.97 8.42
N TYR A 465 0.53 -3.37 8.05
CA TYR A 465 -0.53 -2.45 7.66
C TYR A 465 -0.96 -1.55 8.83
N ARG A 466 -1.07 -2.11 10.04
CA ARG A 466 -1.32 -1.32 11.24
C ARG A 466 -0.20 -0.32 11.53
N PHE A 467 1.07 -0.72 11.35
CA PHE A 467 2.22 0.17 11.50
C PHE A 467 2.22 1.32 10.48
N SER A 468 2.02 1.02 9.20
CA SER A 468 1.97 2.00 8.12
C SER A 468 0.83 3.01 8.37
N MET A 469 -0.36 2.51 8.71
CA MET A 469 -1.52 3.33 9.05
C MET A 469 -1.24 4.29 10.22
N LEU A 470 -0.68 3.79 11.33
CA LEU A 470 -0.31 4.63 12.49
C LEU A 470 0.80 5.64 12.15
N SER A 471 1.59 5.34 11.13
CA SER A 471 2.66 6.20 10.62
C SER A 471 2.19 7.21 9.58
N ALA A 472 0.91 7.19 9.20
CA ALA A 472 0.35 7.96 8.09
C ALA A 472 1.09 7.71 6.76
N GLU A 473 1.51 6.46 6.55
CA GLU A 473 2.18 5.98 5.35
C GLU A 473 1.34 4.87 4.71
N HIS A 474 1.35 4.78 3.38
CA HIS A 474 0.65 3.69 2.70
C HIS A 474 1.52 2.42 2.66
N PRO A 475 0.99 1.24 3.04
CA PRO A 475 1.80 0.03 3.23
C PRO A 475 2.45 -0.51 1.96
N MET A 476 1.97 -0.14 0.77
CA MET A 476 2.50 -0.63 -0.52
C MET A 476 3.78 0.06 -1.00
N PHE A 477 4.09 1.27 -0.50
CA PHE A 477 5.30 2.01 -0.89
C PHE A 477 6.03 2.66 0.29
N SER A 478 5.65 2.29 1.53
CA SER A 478 6.40 2.63 2.72
C SER A 478 7.57 1.67 2.95
N GLY A 479 8.33 1.91 4.01
CA GLY A 479 9.42 1.07 4.46
C GLY A 479 9.68 1.22 5.95
N TYR A 480 10.68 0.51 6.46
CA TYR A 480 11.03 0.57 7.87
C TYR A 480 12.06 1.65 8.14
N VAL A 481 11.78 2.44 9.19
CA VAL A 481 12.63 3.53 9.68
C VAL A 481 12.90 4.58 8.60
N ARG A 482 12.17 5.70 8.69
CA ARG A 482 12.38 6.87 7.82
C ARG A 482 13.76 7.49 8.08
N PHE A 483 14.54 7.65 7.01
CA PHE A 483 15.73 8.48 7.00
C PHE A 483 15.43 9.81 6.30
N LYS A 484 15.87 10.92 6.90
CA LYS A 484 15.74 12.26 6.32
C LYS A 484 17.13 12.89 6.27
N ASN A 485 17.46 13.55 5.17
CA ASN A 485 18.66 14.37 5.04
C ASN A 485 18.24 15.83 4.95
N ARG A 486 18.76 16.66 5.86
CA ARG A 486 18.43 18.10 5.95
C ARG A 486 18.64 18.86 4.62
N ARG A 487 19.61 18.43 3.80
CA ARG A 487 19.97 19.11 2.55
C ARG A 487 19.09 18.73 1.35
N GLU A 488 18.34 17.64 1.44
CA GLU A 488 17.51 17.09 0.36
C GLU A 488 16.04 17.49 0.49
N ARG A 489 15.74 18.55 1.25
CA ARG A 489 14.38 19.08 1.32
C ARG A 489 13.98 19.68 -0.03
N ARG A 490 12.74 19.45 -0.46
CA ARG A 490 12.20 19.90 -1.74
C ARG A 490 12.48 21.40 -1.96
N PRO A 491 12.90 21.82 -3.16
CA PRO A 491 13.30 23.20 -3.43
C PRO A 491 12.25 24.27 -3.15
N SER A 492 10.95 23.93 -3.24
CA SER A 492 9.84 24.84 -2.93
C SER A 492 9.68 25.13 -1.44
N MET A 493 10.40 24.41 -0.56
CA MET A 493 10.34 24.58 0.89
C MET A 493 11.68 25.08 1.44
N PRO A 494 11.68 25.97 2.45
CA PRO A 494 12.91 26.48 3.03
C PRO A 494 13.68 25.36 3.74
N ARG A 495 15.00 25.32 3.53
CA ARG A 495 15.89 24.39 4.24
C ARG A 495 15.83 24.66 5.75
N GLU A 496 15.63 23.62 6.53
CA GLU A 496 15.59 23.75 7.99
C GLU A 496 16.97 24.07 8.57
N SER A 497 16.99 24.87 9.65
CA SER A 497 18.18 25.06 10.47
C SER A 497 18.60 23.74 11.12
N ARG A 498 19.87 23.62 11.53
CA ARG A 498 20.38 22.39 12.17
C ARG A 498 19.57 22.02 13.41
N LEU A 499 19.23 23.02 14.24
CA LEU A 499 18.46 22.81 15.46
C LEU A 499 17.02 22.35 15.17
N ARG A 500 16.31 23.03 14.25
CA ARG A 500 14.93 22.66 13.89
C ARG A 500 14.86 21.24 13.33
N PHE A 501 15.80 20.90 12.46
CA PHE A 501 15.91 19.57 11.90
C PHE A 501 16.21 18.51 12.97
N ALA A 502 17.13 18.78 13.90
CA ALA A 502 17.44 17.87 14.99
C ALA A 502 16.22 17.62 15.90
N MET A 503 15.49 18.67 16.27
CA MET A 503 14.26 18.55 17.06
C MET A 503 13.18 17.73 16.35
N ARG A 504 13.00 17.95 15.04
CA ARG A 504 12.10 17.13 14.22
C ARG A 504 12.53 15.67 14.20
N ARG A 505 13.82 15.38 14.02
CA ARG A 505 14.34 14.01 14.02
C ARG A 505 14.15 13.32 15.36
N LEU A 506 14.37 14.01 16.47
CA LEU A 506 14.08 13.48 17.81
C LEU A 506 12.60 13.18 17.98
N ALA A 507 11.70 14.07 17.53
CA ALA A 507 10.27 13.84 17.57
C ALA A 507 9.83 12.66 16.67
N ASP A 508 10.42 12.51 15.48
CA ASP A 508 10.17 11.37 14.59
C ASP A 508 10.59 10.05 15.24
N ILE A 509 11.79 10.00 15.84
CA ILE A 509 12.30 8.82 16.54
C ILE A 509 11.41 8.48 17.73
N TRP A 510 11.07 9.46 18.57
CA TRP A 510 10.19 9.25 19.72
C TRP A 510 8.82 8.70 19.33
N ARG A 511 8.19 9.31 18.31
CA ARG A 511 6.90 8.83 17.77
C ARG A 511 7.03 7.42 17.21
N GLY A 512 8.10 7.12 16.47
CA GLY A 512 8.41 5.80 15.95
C GLY A 512 8.54 4.75 17.06
N THR A 513 9.40 4.99 18.05
CA THR A 513 9.61 4.08 19.19
C THR A 513 8.32 3.83 19.97
N ARG A 514 7.55 4.89 20.24
CA ARG A 514 6.26 4.77 20.93
C ARG A 514 5.27 3.90 20.13
N ARG A 515 5.17 4.10 18.81
CA ARG A 515 4.30 3.31 17.93
C ARG A 515 4.73 1.85 17.90
N THR A 516 6.02 1.57 17.77
CA THR A 516 6.55 0.18 17.80
C THR A 516 6.25 -0.51 19.12
N ALA A 517 6.43 0.18 20.26
CA ALA A 517 6.08 -0.37 21.57
C ALA A 517 4.58 -0.62 21.72
N GLN A 518 3.74 0.31 21.24
CA GLN A 518 2.28 0.14 21.23
C GLN A 518 1.88 -1.09 20.39
N LEU A 519 2.43 -1.23 19.18
CA LEU A 519 2.16 -2.36 18.29
C LEU A 519 2.57 -3.68 18.92
N PHE A 520 3.74 -3.74 19.57
CA PHE A 520 4.18 -4.95 20.25
C PHE A 520 3.16 -5.41 21.29
N LEU A 521 2.69 -4.49 22.14
CA LEU A 521 1.69 -4.76 23.17
C LEU A 521 0.31 -5.12 22.61
N GLU A 522 -0.11 -4.45 21.54
CA GLU A 522 -1.38 -4.69 20.83
C GLU A 522 -1.37 -6.08 20.17
N PHE A 523 -0.30 -6.41 19.43
CA PHE A 523 -0.19 -7.68 18.71
C PHE A 523 0.12 -8.87 19.62
N GLN A 524 0.70 -8.66 20.80
CA GLN A 524 0.77 -9.68 21.83
C GLN A 524 -0.63 -10.08 22.31
N GLU A 525 -1.54 -9.11 22.55
CA GLU A 525 -2.93 -9.38 22.91
C GLU A 525 -3.66 -10.12 21.78
N ILE A 526 -3.56 -9.61 20.54
CA ILE A 526 -4.15 -10.24 19.36
C ILE A 526 -3.65 -11.68 19.18
N TRP A 527 -2.35 -11.92 19.36
CA TRP A 527 -1.79 -13.27 19.29
C TRP A 527 -2.36 -14.17 20.39
N MET A 528 -2.50 -13.70 21.64
CA MET A 528 -3.09 -14.52 22.70
C MET A 528 -4.55 -14.89 22.46
N LEU A 529 -5.30 -14.00 21.79
CA LEU A 529 -6.68 -14.26 21.36
C LEU A 529 -6.71 -15.32 20.24
N THR A 530 -5.79 -15.23 19.29
CA THR A 530 -5.84 -15.98 18.03
C THR A 530 -5.01 -17.28 18.02
N ARG A 531 -4.07 -17.47 18.95
CA ARG A 531 -3.12 -18.62 18.98
C ARG A 531 -3.77 -20.00 19.10
N LYS A 532 -5.00 -20.10 19.59
CA LYS A 532 -5.79 -21.35 19.72
C LYS A 532 -7.05 -21.29 18.83
N ARG A 533 -6.88 -20.92 17.57
CA ARG A 533 -7.98 -20.72 16.60
C ARG A 533 -8.88 -21.94 16.34
N ASP A 534 -8.39 -23.15 16.60
CA ASP A 534 -9.15 -24.39 16.40
C ASP A 534 -10.18 -24.63 17.52
N ASP A 535 -10.13 -23.86 18.61
CA ASP A 535 -11.12 -23.89 19.69
C ASP A 535 -12.42 -23.18 19.23
N PRO A 536 -13.53 -23.90 18.99
CA PRO A 536 -14.78 -23.32 18.50
C PRO A 536 -15.28 -22.21 19.42
N LYS A 537 -15.04 -22.31 20.74
CA LYS A 537 -15.44 -21.31 21.72
C LYS A 537 -14.78 -19.96 21.42
N ARG A 538 -13.50 -19.94 21.00
CA ARG A 538 -12.77 -18.70 20.72
C ARG A 538 -13.25 -17.98 19.47
N ARG A 539 -13.71 -18.71 18.44
CA ARG A 539 -14.33 -18.12 17.24
C ARG A 539 -15.68 -17.47 17.58
N THR A 540 -16.56 -18.20 18.27
CA THR A 540 -17.86 -17.67 18.73
C THR A 540 -17.69 -16.47 19.65
N ILE A 541 -16.68 -16.49 20.53
CA ILE A 541 -16.40 -15.42 21.48
C ILE A 541 -15.88 -14.14 20.80
N ALA A 542 -15.04 -14.25 19.78
CA ALA A 542 -14.58 -13.08 19.03
C ALA A 542 -15.73 -12.41 18.27
N ASP A 543 -16.65 -13.21 17.72
CA ASP A 543 -17.86 -12.71 17.08
C ASP A 543 -18.77 -11.97 18.10
N LEU A 544 -18.92 -12.52 19.32
CA LEU A 544 -19.66 -11.87 20.42
C LEU A 544 -19.02 -10.55 20.89
N ARG A 545 -17.68 -10.50 21.08
CA ARG A 545 -16.95 -9.28 21.47
C ARG A 545 -17.12 -8.18 20.42
N TRP A 546 -17.12 -8.56 19.15
CA TRP A 546 -17.38 -7.65 18.05
C TRP A 546 -18.83 -7.15 18.06
N ARG A 547 -19.84 -8.05 18.11
CA ARG A 547 -21.26 -7.66 18.16
C ARG A 547 -21.55 -6.70 19.31
N LEU A 548 -20.92 -6.89 20.48
CA LEU A 548 -21.03 -5.99 21.63
C LEU A 548 -20.37 -4.63 21.36
N ALA A 549 -19.19 -4.58 20.74
CA ALA A 549 -18.52 -3.34 20.39
C ALA A 549 -19.31 -2.52 19.35
N THR A 550 -19.91 -3.21 18.37
CA THR A 550 -20.74 -2.60 17.31
C THR A 550 -22.09 -2.13 17.86
N ALA A 551 -22.75 -2.92 18.72
CA ALA A 551 -23.99 -2.53 19.38
C ALA A 551 -23.81 -1.28 20.26
N THR A 552 -22.67 -1.15 20.95
CA THR A 552 -22.35 0.05 21.74
C THR A 552 -22.22 1.29 20.86
N LYS A 553 -21.55 1.15 19.69
CA LYS A 553 -21.39 2.25 18.73
C LYS A 553 -22.69 2.62 18.00
N GLN A 554 -23.59 1.67 17.71
CA GLN A 554 -24.90 1.97 17.13
C GLN A 554 -25.80 2.71 18.11
N VAL A 555 -25.70 2.41 19.41
CA VAL A 555 -26.41 3.17 20.46
C VAL A 555 -25.86 4.59 20.56
N ASP A 556 -24.54 4.79 20.49
CA ASP A 556 -23.94 6.13 20.50
C ASP A 556 -24.28 6.94 19.22
N ALA A 557 -24.20 6.31 18.04
CA ALA A 557 -24.48 6.95 16.75
C ALA A 557 -25.97 7.29 16.52
N ALA A 558 -26.91 6.54 17.11
CA ALA A 558 -28.34 6.84 17.07
C ALA A 558 -28.74 7.98 18.03
N VAL A 559 -27.93 8.24 19.06
CA VAL A 559 -28.22 9.20 20.13
C VAL A 559 -27.68 10.59 19.81
N ASP A 560 -26.55 10.70 19.12
CA ASP A 560 -25.91 11.99 18.80
C ASP A 560 -26.73 12.93 17.89
N PRO A 561 -27.40 12.47 16.80
CA PRO A 561 -28.26 13.32 15.98
C PRO A 561 -29.50 13.81 16.74
N VAL A 562 -30.05 12.97 17.61
CA VAL A 562 -31.22 13.30 18.45
C VAL A 562 -30.84 14.33 19.51
N ILE A 563 -29.64 14.23 20.09
CA ILE A 563 -29.10 15.22 21.03
C ILE A 563 -28.76 16.54 20.32
N ALA A 564 -28.21 16.50 19.10
CA ALA A 564 -27.93 17.69 18.30
C ALA A 564 -29.24 18.41 17.91
N ALA A 565 -30.22 17.68 17.39
CA ALA A 565 -31.55 18.20 17.05
C ALA A 565 -32.30 18.74 18.28
N MET A 566 -32.17 18.10 19.46
CA MET A 566 -32.72 18.63 20.72
C MET A 566 -31.99 19.90 21.19
N ARG A 567 -30.67 20.00 20.99
CA ARG A 567 -29.87 21.17 21.38
C ARG A 567 -30.16 22.37 20.49
N ASP A 568 -30.39 22.14 19.19
CA ASP A 568 -30.80 23.18 18.24
C ASP A 568 -32.25 23.60 18.45
N ASN A 569 -33.15 22.68 18.78
CA ASN A 569 -34.52 23.01 19.21
C ASN A 569 -34.55 23.76 20.55
N LEU A 570 -33.69 23.43 21.52
CA LEU A 570 -33.57 24.18 22.77
C LEU A 570 -33.00 25.60 22.56
N ARG A 571 -32.12 25.79 21.57
CA ARG A 571 -31.58 27.10 21.18
C ARG A 571 -32.59 27.95 20.41
N SER A 572 -33.41 27.33 19.55
CA SER A 572 -34.49 28.03 18.83
C SER A 572 -35.65 28.42 19.75
N PHE A 573 -35.96 27.60 20.77
CA PHE A 573 -36.96 27.91 21.79
C PHE A 573 -36.53 29.00 22.79
N GLY A 574 -35.22 29.22 22.99
CA GLY A 574 -34.70 30.29 23.85
C GLY A 574 -35.02 31.71 23.37
N LYS A 575 -35.54 31.87 22.14
CA LYS A 575 -35.83 33.17 21.51
C LYS A 575 -37.32 33.54 21.44
N ALA A 576 -38.25 32.67 21.85
CA ALA A 576 -39.68 32.96 21.82
C ALA A 576 -40.34 32.58 23.17
N VAL A 577 -40.60 33.57 24.02
CA VAL A 577 -41.20 33.33 25.35
C VAL A 577 -42.46 34.17 25.54
N GLY A 578 -43.61 33.48 25.60
CA GLY A 578 -44.90 33.97 26.08
C GLY A 578 -45.47 33.06 27.18
N ARG A 579 -46.25 33.63 28.11
CA ARG A 579 -46.66 33.09 29.43
C ARG A 579 -47.49 31.79 29.44
N GLU A 580 -47.82 31.19 28.31
CA GLU A 580 -48.83 30.12 28.21
C GLU A 580 -48.27 28.68 28.16
N GLN A 581 -47.11 28.40 28.77
CA GLN A 581 -46.53 27.05 28.71
C GLN A 581 -45.92 26.52 30.02
N ARG A 582 -46.53 26.81 31.19
CA ARG A 582 -46.19 26.05 32.42
C ARG A 582 -46.63 24.59 32.36
N ARG A 583 -47.78 24.29 31.74
CA ARG A 583 -48.29 22.91 31.56
C ARG A 583 -47.51 22.12 30.52
N THR A 584 -47.08 22.76 29.43
CA THR A 584 -46.23 22.15 28.39
C THR A 584 -44.81 21.88 28.91
N ARG A 585 -44.25 22.80 29.71
CA ARG A 585 -42.98 22.59 30.43
C ARG A 585 -43.08 21.43 31.43
N ALA A 586 -44.21 21.25 32.13
CA ALA A 586 -44.41 20.13 33.04
C ALA A 586 -44.56 18.79 32.30
N ARG A 587 -45.28 18.74 31.18
CA ARG A 587 -45.38 17.55 30.31
C ARG A 587 -44.03 17.18 29.68
N MET A 588 -43.26 18.16 29.23
CA MET A 588 -41.90 17.95 28.74
C MET A 588 -40.94 17.51 29.85
N LEU A 589 -41.02 18.09 31.06
CA LEU A 589 -40.21 17.62 32.20
C LEU A 589 -40.55 16.18 32.60
N ASN A 590 -41.81 15.76 32.49
CA ASN A 590 -42.20 14.36 32.67
C ASN A 590 -41.71 13.48 31.53
N ALA A 591 -41.80 13.89 30.27
CA ALA A 591 -41.20 13.16 29.15
C ALA A 591 -39.68 13.02 29.30
N THR A 592 -38.97 14.07 29.74
CA THR A 592 -37.54 14.03 30.07
C THR A 592 -37.24 13.15 31.28
N ARG A 593 -38.15 13.02 32.25
CA ARG A 593 -38.04 12.07 33.37
C ARG A 593 -38.26 10.63 32.92
N SER A 594 -39.23 10.38 32.05
CA SER A 594 -39.49 9.07 31.45
C SER A 594 -38.34 8.63 30.54
N ILE A 595 -37.78 9.54 29.75
CA ILE A 595 -36.57 9.31 28.94
C ILE A 595 -35.34 9.12 29.84
N ARG A 596 -35.20 9.86 30.95
CA ARG A 596 -34.15 9.61 31.96
C ARG A 596 -34.32 8.29 32.69
N ALA A 597 -35.55 7.82 32.88
CA ALA A 597 -35.84 6.49 33.42
C ALA A 597 -35.51 5.40 32.39
N TYR A 598 -35.81 5.63 31.12
CA TYR A 598 -35.40 4.79 30.00
C TYR A 598 -33.87 4.76 29.81
N GLN A 599 -33.19 5.91 29.96
CA GLN A 599 -31.74 6.07 30.06
C GLN A 599 -31.13 5.45 31.32
N ARG A 600 -31.90 5.13 32.36
CA ARG A 600 -31.41 4.37 33.53
C ARG A 600 -31.61 2.87 33.37
N ALA A 601 -32.62 2.45 32.61
CA ALA A 601 -32.87 1.06 32.28
C ALA A 601 -31.90 0.51 31.20
N LEU A 602 -31.56 1.32 30.19
CA LEU A 602 -30.75 0.89 29.04
C LEU A 602 -29.22 0.71 29.26
N PRO A 603 -28.53 1.42 30.18
CA PRO A 603 -27.13 1.13 30.48
C PRO A 603 -27.00 -0.06 31.42
N GLY A 604 -27.92 -0.23 32.38
CA GLY A 604 -27.80 -1.26 33.40
C GLY A 604 -27.82 -2.68 32.83
N GLU A 605 -28.78 -3.00 31.97
CA GLU A 605 -28.87 -4.34 31.38
C GLU A 605 -27.86 -4.56 30.26
N ALA A 606 -27.59 -3.59 29.39
CA ALA A 606 -26.57 -3.73 28.35
C ALA A 606 -25.15 -3.78 28.95
N GLN A 607 -24.88 -3.03 30.01
CA GLN A 607 -23.61 -3.05 30.73
C GLN A 607 -23.49 -4.28 31.64
N ALA A 608 -24.58 -4.74 32.27
CA ALA A 608 -24.59 -6.00 33.03
C ALA A 608 -24.51 -7.22 32.10
N LEU A 609 -25.10 -7.17 30.91
CA LEU A 609 -24.97 -8.19 29.88
C LEU A 609 -23.57 -8.17 29.28
N ARG A 610 -22.99 -6.97 29.05
CA ARG A 610 -21.58 -6.79 28.67
C ARG A 610 -20.65 -7.31 29.76
N GLU A 611 -20.90 -7.01 31.03
CA GLU A 611 -20.12 -7.48 32.17
C GLU A 611 -20.30 -8.98 32.40
N ARG A 612 -21.50 -9.54 32.19
CA ARG A 612 -21.72 -11.00 32.23
C ARG A 612 -21.08 -11.68 31.03
N ALA A 613 -21.12 -11.08 29.84
CA ALA A 613 -20.45 -11.59 28.65
C ALA A 613 -18.93 -11.45 28.76
N LEU A 614 -18.41 -10.37 29.35
CA LEU A 614 -17.00 -10.16 29.70
C LEU A 614 -16.55 -11.12 30.81
N ARG A 615 -17.37 -11.37 31.83
CA ARG A 615 -17.07 -12.36 32.88
C ARG A 615 -17.15 -13.79 32.35
N ALA A 616 -18.12 -14.09 31.47
CA ALA A 616 -18.18 -15.36 30.74
C ALA A 616 -16.96 -15.51 29.81
N TYR A 617 -16.56 -14.44 29.11
CA TYR A 617 -15.32 -14.33 28.34
C TYR A 617 -14.07 -14.55 29.20
N GLU A 618 -13.97 -13.94 30.37
CA GLU A 618 -12.87 -14.10 31.33
C GLU A 618 -12.81 -15.53 31.89
N SER A 619 -13.97 -16.18 32.06
CA SER A 619 -14.07 -17.56 32.53
C SER A 619 -13.68 -18.59 31.44
N VAL A 620 -13.86 -18.27 30.15
CA VAL A 620 -13.59 -19.17 29.02
C VAL A 620 -12.22 -18.92 28.38
N VAL A 621 -11.75 -17.67 28.32
CA VAL A 621 -10.45 -17.28 27.75
C VAL A 621 -9.38 -17.33 28.85
N ALA A 622 -9.05 -18.56 29.27
CA ALA A 622 -7.87 -19.01 30.01
C ALA A 622 -6.98 -17.92 30.67
N ARG A 623 -6.83 -17.97 32.01
CA ARG A 623 -5.85 -17.31 32.93
C ARG A 623 -4.90 -16.24 32.33
N ASP A 624 -4.15 -16.57 31.28
CA ASP A 624 -3.22 -15.69 30.56
C ASP A 624 -3.85 -14.39 30.01
N LEU A 625 -5.11 -14.38 29.54
CA LEU A 625 -5.69 -13.17 28.96
C LEU A 625 -6.23 -12.19 30.03
N SER A 626 -6.83 -12.74 31.09
CA SER A 626 -7.19 -11.96 32.28
C SER A 626 -5.97 -11.30 32.93
N LEU A 627 -4.81 -11.96 32.85
CA LEU A 627 -3.54 -11.40 33.32
C LEU A 627 -3.13 -10.20 32.48
N ARG A 628 -3.13 -10.31 31.14
CA ARG A 628 -2.77 -9.20 30.25
C ARG A 628 -3.70 -8.00 30.40
N GLN A 629 -5.02 -8.21 30.47
CA GLN A 629 -5.97 -7.10 30.64
C GLN A 629 -5.76 -6.39 31.99
N ARG A 630 -5.53 -7.15 33.07
CA ARG A 630 -5.14 -6.58 34.38
C ARG A 630 -3.86 -5.78 34.29
N LEU A 631 -2.83 -6.27 33.60
CA LEU A 631 -1.57 -5.55 33.38
C LEU A 631 -1.80 -4.27 32.57
N THR A 632 -2.53 -4.32 31.46
CA THR A 632 -2.89 -3.13 30.65
C THR A 632 -3.62 -2.09 31.48
N THR A 633 -4.65 -2.48 32.21
CA THR A 633 -5.41 -1.57 33.07
C THR A 633 -4.51 -0.97 34.17
N GLN A 634 -3.63 -1.77 34.78
CA GLN A 634 -2.68 -1.26 35.76
C GLN A 634 -1.69 -0.25 35.17
N TRP A 635 -1.13 -0.51 34.00
CA TRP A 635 -0.23 0.43 33.33
C TRP A 635 -0.93 1.71 32.89
N GLN A 636 -2.18 1.61 32.40
CA GLN A 636 -2.99 2.78 32.04
C GLN A 636 -3.29 3.65 33.26
N GLN A 637 -3.71 3.03 34.37
CA GLN A 637 -4.02 3.74 35.60
C GLN A 637 -2.76 4.32 36.27
N LEU A 638 -1.63 3.61 36.24
CA LEU A 638 -0.33 4.15 36.68
C LEU A 638 0.07 5.35 35.81
N GLY A 639 -0.07 5.25 34.49
CA GLY A 639 0.24 6.33 33.56
C GLY A 639 -0.70 7.53 33.67
N SER A 640 -1.96 7.34 34.10
CA SER A 640 -2.85 8.47 34.43
C SER A 640 -2.49 9.10 35.78
N GLU A 641 -2.13 8.29 36.78
CA GLU A 641 -1.71 8.79 38.09
C GLU A 641 -0.42 9.57 38.00
N LEU A 642 0.61 9.06 37.33
CA LEU A 642 1.88 9.76 37.10
C LEU A 642 1.71 11.11 36.37
N ARG A 643 0.64 11.28 35.60
CA ARG A 643 0.31 12.55 34.92
C ARG A 643 -0.47 13.52 35.79
N ASN A 644 -1.18 13.02 36.80
CA ASN A 644 -2.12 13.80 37.62
C ASN A 644 -1.69 13.89 39.11
N GLY A 645 -0.57 13.27 39.52
CA GLY A 645 -0.07 13.28 40.90
C GLY A 645 0.87 12.10 41.23
N MET A 646 1.03 11.78 42.53
CA MET A 646 1.78 10.60 42.96
C MET A 646 0.91 9.33 42.89
N PRO A 647 1.43 8.21 42.34
CA PRO A 647 0.73 6.94 42.35
C PRO A 647 0.50 6.40 43.76
N SER A 648 -0.55 5.61 43.95
CA SER A 648 -0.76 4.94 45.25
C SER A 648 0.36 3.93 45.58
N ILE A 649 0.73 3.81 46.87
CA ILE A 649 1.76 2.87 47.37
C ILE A 649 1.46 1.43 46.94
N ARG A 650 0.18 1.01 46.99
CA ARG A 650 -0.25 -0.31 46.53
C ARG A 650 0.05 -0.54 45.04
N ARG A 651 -0.04 0.50 44.21
CA ARG A 651 0.24 0.39 42.78
C ARG A 651 1.73 0.38 42.49
N LEU A 652 2.53 1.18 43.20
CA LEU A 652 4.00 1.12 43.18
C LEU A 652 4.53 -0.25 43.64
N ALA A 653 3.91 -0.87 44.64
CA ALA A 653 4.28 -2.21 45.11
C ALA A 653 3.94 -3.31 44.08
N TRP A 654 2.94 -3.09 43.23
CA TRP A 654 2.55 -4.04 42.18
C TRP A 654 3.37 -3.89 40.89
N THR A 655 4.06 -2.76 40.65
CA THR A 655 4.79 -2.53 39.39
C THR A 655 5.92 -3.53 39.12
N PRO A 656 6.72 -4.00 40.10
CA PRO A 656 7.76 -4.99 39.82
C PRO A 656 7.17 -6.34 39.39
N LEU A 657 6.11 -6.79 40.07
CA LEU A 657 5.40 -8.01 39.72
C LEU A 657 4.73 -7.90 38.34
N ALA A 658 4.08 -6.76 38.06
CA ALA A 658 3.50 -6.48 36.75
C ALA A 658 4.57 -6.47 35.64
N ALA A 659 5.74 -5.89 35.89
CA ALA A 659 6.86 -5.88 34.95
C ALA A 659 7.42 -7.29 34.71
N ILE A 660 7.56 -8.13 35.74
CA ILE A 660 7.99 -9.53 35.60
C ILE A 660 6.99 -10.33 34.78
N LEU A 661 5.70 -10.17 35.02
CA LEU A 661 4.64 -10.85 34.28
C LEU A 661 4.58 -10.39 32.81
N GLU A 662 4.74 -9.09 32.55
CA GLU A 662 4.89 -8.55 31.19
C GLU A 662 6.13 -9.12 30.50
N LEU A 663 7.26 -9.23 31.20
CA LEU A 663 8.47 -9.83 30.66
C LEU A 663 8.24 -11.31 30.31
N ALA A 664 7.58 -12.08 31.19
CA ALA A 664 7.26 -13.48 30.93
C ALA A 664 6.32 -13.65 29.72
N LEU A 665 5.29 -12.82 29.58
CA LEU A 665 4.40 -12.82 28.42
C LEU A 665 5.15 -12.41 27.14
N SER A 666 6.04 -11.42 27.24
CA SER A 666 6.87 -10.95 26.14
C SER A 666 7.86 -12.02 25.68
N VAL A 667 8.49 -12.73 26.61
CA VAL A 667 9.37 -13.87 26.32
C VAL A 667 8.58 -15.00 25.68
N ARG A 668 7.38 -15.35 26.16
CA ARG A 668 6.54 -16.38 25.52
C ARG A 668 6.11 -16.00 24.11
N PHE A 669 5.73 -14.74 23.89
CA PHE A 669 5.41 -14.21 22.58
C PHE A 669 6.65 -14.29 21.66
N PHE A 670 7.81 -13.86 22.15
CA PHE A 670 9.10 -13.94 21.46
C PHE A 670 9.53 -15.37 21.13
N ILE A 671 9.37 -16.33 22.05
CA ILE A 671 9.67 -17.75 21.79
C ILE A 671 8.70 -18.30 20.72
N ALA A 672 7.41 -17.99 20.80
CA ALA A 672 6.45 -18.37 19.77
C ALA A 672 6.78 -17.74 18.40
N PHE A 673 7.53 -16.64 18.39
CA PHE A 673 8.08 -16.05 17.17
C PHE A 673 9.29 -16.80 16.62
N LEU A 674 10.22 -17.23 17.49
CA LEU A 674 11.45 -17.92 17.09
C LEU A 674 11.23 -19.39 16.72
N THR A 675 10.21 -20.03 17.29
CA THR A 675 9.91 -21.47 17.10
C THR A 675 8.96 -21.75 15.93
N LYS A 676 8.72 -20.77 15.05
CA LYS A 676 7.87 -20.97 13.87
C LYS A 676 8.57 -21.89 12.87
N PRO A 677 7.82 -22.72 12.12
CA PRO A 677 8.34 -23.20 10.84
C PRO A 677 8.69 -21.96 9.99
N PRO A 678 9.78 -21.99 9.21
CA PRO A 678 10.16 -20.88 8.35
C PRO A 678 8.93 -20.43 7.56
N VAL A 679 8.70 -19.12 7.50
CA VAL A 679 7.73 -18.55 6.56
C VAL A 679 8.06 -19.15 5.21
N PRO A 680 7.14 -19.84 4.52
CA PRO A 680 7.35 -20.14 3.12
C PRO A 680 7.52 -18.80 2.42
N GLY A 681 8.76 -18.41 2.11
CA GLY A 681 9.07 -17.14 1.47
C GLY A 681 9.58 -15.97 2.33
N ALA A 682 10.10 -16.16 3.55
CA ALA A 682 10.97 -15.17 4.22
C ALA A 682 12.44 -15.51 4.03
#